data_AF-A0A8B7U2E7-F1
#
_entry.id   AF-A0A8B7U2E7-F1
#
_cell.length_a   1.000
_cell.length_b   1.000
_cell.length_c   1.000
_cell.angle_alpha   90.00
_cell.angle_beta   90.00
_cell.angle_gamma   90.00
#
_symmetry.space_group_name_H-M   'P 1'
#
loop_
_entity.id
_entity.type
_entity.pdbx_description
1 polymer ?
#
loop_
_entity_poly.entity_id
_entity_poly.type
_entity_poly.pdbx_seq_one_letter_code
_entity_poly.pdbx_strand_id
1 'polypeptide(L)'
;MRWGLRPRGPGTAALAAAGSLWGPPRFPCRLEWRGTTTRLLVRSVTGAGTELPNPNSGKYRDTVLLPQTSFPMKLLGRQQPDAELEIQQKCGFSELYSWQRERKVKTEFCLHDGPPYANGDPHIGHALNKILKDIANRYHMMRGSKIHFVPGWDCHGLPIEIKVLSELGGKAQNLSTMEIREKARSFAKAAIEKQKSAFIRWGIMADWNNCYYTFDGKYEAKQLRVFYQMYEKGLVYRSYKPVFWSPSSRTALAEAELEYNPEHVSRSVYVKFPLLKPSPKLASLVDGSSPVSVLVWTTQPWTIPANQAICYMPDSKYAVVKCSSSGDLYILAADKVASVASALDTMFEVISTFSGGDLVHGTCNHPLIPDKVSPLLPANHVTMAKGTGLVHTAPAHGMEDYSVASEHNLPMDCLVDEGGIFTEDAGPELQKKAVLGEGTDVVIKMLQTSKNLVKEEKMIHSYPYDWRTKKPVVIRASKQWFINITEVKTTAKELLKTVKFIPGAALNAMVDMIDRRPYWCISRQRVWGVPIPVFHHKTKDEYLINSQTIEHIAKLVEQHGSDIWWTLPPEQLLPKDVLSQVGGPGALEYVPGQDILDIWFDSGTSWSCVLPGTGQMADLYLEGKDQLGGWFQSSLLTSVAVRKKAPFKTVVVHGFTLGEKGEKMSKSLGNVINPDIVISGGQDQTKEPPYGADVLRWWVAESNVFTEVTVGPSALSAARDDIGKLRNTLRFLLGNVAGFNPETDSIPVNNMYVIDQYMLHLLQDLATKITDSYKQYDFGKVVRLLKAFYTRELSNFYFSIIKDRLYCESENDPKRRSCQTALAEILDVLVRSFAPILPHLAEEVFQHIPYIKEPKSVFRTGWISTSSIWKKPGLEEAVESACAMRDSFLGSIPGKNAAEYEVVIVIEPGLLFEIIEMLQAEETSSTSQLNELMMASQSTLLAQDPRERTADGIELKGTFLINLEGGDIREESSYKVIVLPTTKEKCPRCWKYTAESSDTLCPRCAEVVGGK
;
A
#
# COMPACT_ATOMS: atom_id res chain seq x y z
N MET A 1 -3.63 48.18 9.15
CA MET A 1 -4.37 48.28 10.42
C MET A 1 -3.97 47.05 11.25
N ARG A 2 -2.88 47.07 12.05
CA ARG A 2 -2.75 47.59 13.45
C ARG A 2 -3.96 47.17 14.30
N TRP A 3 -3.87 46.36 15.36
CA TRP A 3 -2.91 46.23 16.47
C TRP A 3 -2.89 44.76 16.98
N GLY A 4 -1.80 44.09 17.39
CA GLY A 4 -0.85 44.40 18.48
C GLY A 4 -1.46 43.91 19.82
N LEU A 5 -0.97 42.87 20.52
CA LEU A 5 0.29 42.83 21.28
C LEU A 5 0.60 41.41 21.86
N ARG A 6 1.89 41.01 21.82
CA ARG A 6 2.56 40.03 22.73
C ARG A 6 2.99 40.77 24.04
N PRO A 7 3.77 40.25 25.05
CA PRO A 7 4.48 38.95 25.21
C PRO A 7 4.55 38.36 26.66
N ARG A 8 5.17 37.17 26.81
CA ARG A 8 6.26 36.80 27.78
C ARG A 8 6.11 35.37 28.34
N GLY A 9 7.13 34.53 28.12
CA GLY A 9 7.44 33.37 28.98
C GLY A 9 8.08 33.84 30.31
N PRO A 10 8.19 32.98 31.33
CA PRO A 10 9.19 31.90 31.38
C PRO A 10 8.56 30.55 31.83
N GLY A 11 9.12 29.37 31.56
CA GLY A 11 10.30 28.81 32.21
C GLY A 11 9.95 27.41 32.73
N THR A 12 10.85 26.46 32.53
CA THR A 12 10.77 25.07 32.98
C THR A 12 10.87 24.93 34.50
N ALA A 13 10.22 23.88 35.03
CA ALA A 13 10.30 23.29 36.38
C ALA A 13 9.18 23.67 37.37
N ALA A 14 8.20 22.77 37.52
CA ALA A 14 7.66 22.33 38.82
C ALA A 14 6.75 21.11 38.60
N LEU A 15 7.26 19.95 38.98
CA LEU A 15 6.51 18.73 39.19
C LEU A 15 5.54 18.89 40.37
N ALA A 16 4.42 18.18 40.27
CA ALA A 16 3.51 17.74 41.34
C ALA A 16 2.45 18.72 41.87
N ALA A 17 1.22 18.19 41.86
CA ALA A 17 0.06 18.50 42.71
C ALA A 17 -0.77 19.76 42.44
N ALA A 18 -1.80 19.60 41.59
CA ALA A 18 -3.19 20.06 41.78
C ALA A 18 -3.97 19.60 40.52
N GLY A 19 -5.01 18.78 40.56
CA GLY A 19 -6.16 18.87 41.45
C GLY A 19 -7.36 19.34 40.63
N SER A 20 -8.01 18.39 39.93
CA SER A 20 -9.41 18.40 39.45
C SER A 20 -9.96 19.67 38.76
N LEU A 21 -10.31 19.56 37.48
CA LEU A 21 -11.60 19.99 36.89
C LEU A 21 -11.57 19.67 35.38
N TRP A 22 -12.75 19.37 34.81
CA TRP A 22 -13.06 19.03 33.40
C TRP A 22 -12.98 17.55 33.01
N GLY A 23 -14.08 16.83 33.28
CA GLY A 23 -14.47 15.62 32.55
C GLY A 23 -15.65 15.89 31.60
N PRO A 24 -15.74 15.22 30.44
CA PRO A 24 -16.91 15.25 29.55
C PRO A 24 -18.03 14.30 30.06
N PRO A 25 -19.28 14.43 29.59
CA PRO A 25 -20.47 13.89 30.25
C PRO A 25 -20.54 12.36 30.16
N ARG A 26 -20.94 11.73 31.28
CA ARG A 26 -21.20 10.29 31.42
C ARG A 26 -22.61 9.95 30.94
N PHE A 27 -22.72 8.99 30.02
CA PHE A 27 -23.88 8.09 29.94
C PHE A 27 -23.51 6.73 30.58
N PRO A 28 -24.44 6.00 31.24
CA PRO A 28 -24.06 4.95 32.18
C PRO A 28 -23.95 3.55 31.55
N CYS A 29 -23.01 2.80 32.13
CA CYS A 29 -22.98 1.34 32.32
C CYS A 29 -22.75 0.41 31.12
N ARG A 30 -21.45 0.19 30.85
CA ARG A 30 -20.91 -1.14 30.52
C ARG A 30 -20.83 -1.98 31.79
N LEU A 31 -21.32 -3.23 31.75
CA LEU A 31 -20.93 -4.25 32.72
C LEU A 31 -19.67 -4.97 32.20
N GLU A 32 -18.62 -4.98 33.02
CA GLU A 32 -17.40 -5.75 32.80
C GLU A 32 -17.69 -7.26 32.91
N TRP A 33 -17.23 -8.05 31.93
CA TRP A 33 -17.05 -9.50 32.07
C TRP A 33 -15.56 -9.83 32.04
N ARG A 34 -15.04 -10.28 33.19
CA ARG A 34 -13.72 -10.91 33.28
C ARG A 34 -13.78 -12.27 32.59
N GLY A 35 -12.82 -12.51 31.70
CA GLY A 35 -12.71 -13.73 30.94
C GLY A 35 -12.16 -14.90 31.76
N THR A 36 -12.84 -16.04 31.63
CA THR A 36 -12.24 -17.37 31.72
C THR A 36 -12.58 -18.11 30.43
N THR A 37 -11.53 -18.56 29.75
CA THR A 37 -11.57 -19.30 28.48
C THR A 37 -12.18 -20.68 28.67
N THR A 38 -13.38 -20.89 28.13
CA THR A 38 -13.94 -22.23 27.90
C THR A 38 -14.48 -22.30 26.47
N ARG A 39 -13.95 -23.27 25.69
CA ARG A 39 -14.32 -23.54 24.30
C ARG A 39 -15.85 -23.67 24.14
N LEU A 40 -16.47 -22.76 23.39
CA LEU A 40 -17.84 -22.90 22.90
C LEU A 40 -17.86 -23.90 21.73
N LEU A 41 -18.10 -25.17 22.06
CA LEU A 41 -18.65 -26.13 21.11
C LEU A 41 -20.10 -25.75 20.86
N VAL A 42 -20.44 -25.46 19.60
CA VAL A 42 -21.83 -25.44 19.13
C VAL A 42 -22.37 -26.86 19.23
N ARG A 43 -23.00 -27.19 20.36
CA ARG A 43 -23.85 -28.38 20.49
C ARG A 43 -25.20 -28.04 19.89
N SER A 44 -25.61 -28.86 18.92
CA SER A 44 -27.00 -29.06 18.54
C SER A 44 -27.88 -29.16 19.77
N VAL A 45 -29.08 -28.58 19.70
CA VAL A 45 -30.12 -28.72 20.72
C VAL A 45 -30.51 -30.20 20.82
N THR A 46 -29.86 -30.92 21.71
CA THR A 46 -30.41 -32.10 22.39
C THR A 46 -30.30 -31.79 23.87
N GLY A 47 -31.32 -31.10 24.40
CA GLY A 47 -31.52 -31.01 25.83
C GLY A 47 -31.88 -32.39 26.35
N ALA A 48 -30.98 -33.02 27.10
CA ALA A 48 -31.33 -34.11 27.99
C ALA A 48 -31.96 -33.49 29.25
N GLY A 49 -33.23 -33.11 29.13
CA GLY A 49 -34.14 -33.07 30.26
C GLY A 49 -34.84 -34.44 30.31
N THR A 50 -34.92 -35.03 31.49
CA THR A 50 -35.67 -36.27 31.74
C THR A 50 -37.17 -36.00 31.63
N GLU A 51 -37.65 -35.87 30.39
CA GLU A 51 -39.05 -36.03 30.02
C GLU A 51 -39.11 -37.15 28.97
N LEU A 52 -40.07 -38.05 29.12
CA LEU A 52 -40.31 -39.14 28.18
C LEU A 52 -40.51 -38.56 26.77
N PRO A 53 -39.87 -39.11 25.71
CA PRO A 53 -40.03 -38.59 24.36
C PRO A 53 -41.50 -38.70 23.93
N ASN A 54 -42.11 -37.57 23.60
CA ASN A 54 -43.46 -37.53 23.06
C ASN A 54 -43.50 -38.38 21.77
N PRO A 55 -44.35 -39.44 21.69
CA PRO A 55 -44.36 -40.41 20.58
C PRO A 55 -44.64 -39.78 19.20
N ASN A 56 -45.04 -38.52 19.13
CA ASN A 56 -45.34 -37.79 17.89
C ASN A 56 -44.22 -36.87 17.36
N SER A 57 -43.07 -36.76 18.04
CA SER A 57 -42.02 -35.76 17.73
C SER A 57 -41.36 -35.85 16.33
N GLY A 58 -41.58 -36.93 15.58
CA GLY A 58 -41.14 -37.09 14.19
C GLY A 58 -42.24 -36.98 13.12
N LYS A 59 -43.52 -36.96 13.51
CA LYS A 59 -44.67 -37.17 12.59
C LYS A 59 -44.84 -36.06 11.55
N TYR A 60 -44.50 -34.81 11.89
CA TYR A 60 -44.74 -33.64 11.04
C TYR A 60 -43.47 -33.08 10.39
N ARG A 61 -42.31 -33.71 10.60
CA ARG A 61 -41.00 -33.22 10.13
C ARG A 61 -40.97 -32.96 8.63
N ASP A 62 -41.52 -33.87 7.84
CA ASP A 62 -41.50 -33.79 6.37
C ASP A 62 -42.54 -32.80 5.82
N THR A 63 -43.40 -32.25 6.68
CA THR A 63 -44.40 -31.23 6.30
C THR A 63 -43.86 -29.79 6.42
N VAL A 64 -42.65 -29.62 6.96
CA VAL A 64 -41.98 -28.33 7.21
C VAL A 64 -41.01 -28.03 6.06
N LEU A 65 -41.03 -26.80 5.56
CA LEU A 65 -40.22 -26.36 4.41
C LEU A 65 -38.81 -25.97 4.87
N LEU A 66 -37.99 -26.99 5.22
CA LEU A 66 -36.61 -26.78 5.66
C LEU A 66 -35.70 -26.32 4.50
N PRO A 67 -34.63 -25.54 4.77
CA PRO A 67 -33.74 -25.04 3.73
C PRO A 67 -33.01 -26.17 2.97
N GLN A 68 -32.99 -26.09 1.64
CA GLN A 68 -32.37 -27.11 0.76
C GLN A 68 -31.34 -26.50 -0.19
N THR A 69 -30.09 -26.93 -0.11
CA THR A 69 -29.04 -26.50 -1.05
C THR A 69 -27.90 -27.51 -1.10
N SER A 70 -27.33 -27.71 -2.29
CA SER A 70 -26.08 -28.47 -2.46
C SER A 70 -24.83 -27.66 -2.09
N PHE A 71 -24.98 -26.36 -1.76
CA PHE A 71 -23.87 -25.50 -1.39
C PHE A 71 -23.21 -25.99 -0.08
N PRO A 72 -21.91 -26.34 -0.10
CA PRO A 72 -21.27 -26.95 1.05
C PRO A 72 -21.17 -25.98 2.23
N MET A 73 -21.42 -26.44 3.46
CA MET A 73 -21.31 -25.61 4.66
C MET A 73 -19.86 -25.20 4.96
N LYS A 74 -18.91 -26.11 4.76
CA LYS A 74 -17.48 -25.90 5.00
C LYS A 74 -16.67 -26.75 4.04
N LEU A 75 -15.54 -26.22 3.59
CA LEU A 75 -14.50 -26.97 2.89
C LEU A 75 -13.31 -27.12 3.86
N LEU A 76 -12.78 -28.33 3.99
CA LEU A 76 -11.73 -28.65 4.96
C LEU A 76 -10.42 -29.03 4.27
N GLY A 77 -9.32 -28.52 4.81
CA GLY A 77 -7.98 -28.86 4.33
C GLY A 77 -7.83 -28.58 2.84
N ARG A 78 -7.34 -29.58 2.10
CA ARG A 78 -7.10 -29.49 0.64
C ARG A 78 -8.35 -29.28 -0.21
N GLN A 79 -9.54 -29.59 0.30
CA GLN A 79 -10.80 -29.37 -0.43
C GLN A 79 -11.00 -27.89 -0.81
N GLN A 80 -10.52 -26.96 0.01
CA GLN A 80 -10.67 -25.52 -0.27
C GLN A 80 -9.87 -25.09 -1.52
N PRO A 81 -8.53 -25.25 -1.58
CA PRO A 81 -7.78 -24.86 -2.77
C PRO A 81 -8.12 -25.68 -4.02
N ASP A 82 -8.57 -26.93 -3.87
CA ASP A 82 -8.99 -27.79 -4.99
C ASP A 82 -10.31 -27.30 -5.59
N ALA A 83 -11.30 -26.97 -4.76
CA ALA A 83 -12.56 -26.38 -5.21
C ALA A 83 -12.35 -25.04 -5.91
N GLU A 84 -11.47 -24.18 -5.38
CA GLU A 84 -11.13 -22.90 -6.04
C GLU A 84 -10.55 -23.12 -7.44
N LEU A 85 -9.68 -24.11 -7.63
CA LEU A 85 -9.12 -24.44 -8.94
C LEU A 85 -10.20 -24.95 -9.91
N GLU A 86 -11.10 -25.81 -9.43
CA GLU A 86 -12.25 -26.27 -10.24
C GLU A 86 -13.14 -25.08 -10.64
N ILE A 87 -13.42 -24.17 -9.72
CA ILE A 87 -14.19 -22.95 -9.99
C ILE A 87 -13.49 -22.07 -11.03
N GLN A 88 -12.18 -21.88 -10.92
CA GLN A 88 -11.41 -21.09 -11.90
C GLN A 88 -11.56 -21.64 -13.32
N GLN A 89 -11.46 -22.97 -13.46
CA GLN A 89 -11.58 -23.66 -14.75
C GLN A 89 -13.02 -23.60 -15.27
N LYS A 90 -14.00 -23.97 -14.43
CA LYS A 90 -15.41 -24.07 -14.82
C LYS A 90 -16.06 -22.72 -15.13
N CYS A 91 -15.70 -21.68 -14.38
CA CYS A 91 -16.32 -20.35 -14.49
C CYS A 91 -15.55 -19.41 -15.43
N GLY A 92 -14.52 -19.92 -16.12
CA GLY A 92 -13.81 -19.21 -17.18
C GLY A 92 -13.01 -18.00 -16.69
N PHE A 93 -12.23 -18.16 -15.62
CA PHE A 93 -11.37 -17.08 -15.10
C PHE A 93 -10.33 -16.63 -16.13
N SER A 94 -9.82 -17.54 -16.94
CA SER A 94 -8.81 -17.24 -17.97
C SER A 94 -9.39 -16.46 -19.16
N GLU A 95 -10.66 -16.67 -19.46
CA GLU A 95 -11.42 -16.08 -20.54
C GLU A 95 -12.10 -14.78 -20.13
N LEU A 96 -12.23 -14.50 -18.82
CA LEU A 96 -12.94 -13.35 -18.31
C LEU A 96 -12.37 -12.03 -18.86
N TYR A 97 -11.04 -11.93 -18.95
CA TYR A 97 -10.39 -10.73 -19.48
C TYR A 97 -10.69 -10.54 -20.98
N SER A 98 -10.54 -11.57 -21.82
CA SER A 98 -10.84 -11.46 -23.26
C SER A 98 -12.32 -11.18 -23.50
N TRP A 99 -13.21 -11.90 -22.80
CA TRP A 99 -14.65 -11.69 -22.86
C TRP A 99 -15.02 -10.23 -22.57
N GLN A 100 -14.47 -9.62 -21.51
CA GLN A 100 -14.84 -8.24 -21.19
C GLN A 100 -14.32 -7.24 -22.24
N ARG A 101 -13.16 -7.51 -22.88
CA ARG A 101 -12.63 -6.66 -23.95
C ARG A 101 -13.54 -6.62 -25.19
N GLU A 102 -14.23 -7.72 -25.47
CA GLU A 102 -15.15 -7.86 -26.62
C GLU A 102 -16.49 -7.14 -26.41
N ARG A 103 -16.81 -6.72 -25.19
CA ARG A 103 -18.05 -6.00 -24.88
C ARG A 103 -18.16 -4.71 -25.72
N LYS A 104 -19.34 -4.45 -26.29
CA LYS A 104 -19.64 -3.24 -27.08
C LYS A 104 -19.90 -2.00 -26.21
N VAL A 105 -19.06 -1.76 -25.20
CA VAL A 105 -19.11 -0.57 -24.34
C VAL A 105 -18.07 0.46 -24.79
N LYS A 106 -18.35 1.76 -24.61
CA LYS A 106 -17.41 2.84 -24.97
C LYS A 106 -16.50 3.26 -23.83
N THR A 107 -16.94 3.12 -22.58
CA THR A 107 -16.16 3.48 -21.40
C THR A 107 -15.07 2.45 -21.15
N GLU A 108 -13.82 2.91 -21.04
CA GLU A 108 -12.66 2.11 -20.67
C GLU A 108 -12.06 2.65 -19.37
N PHE A 109 -11.62 1.75 -18.50
CA PHE A 109 -10.84 2.03 -17.31
C PHE A 109 -9.46 1.39 -17.48
N CYS A 110 -8.42 2.22 -17.48
CA CYS A 110 -7.04 1.80 -17.66
C CYS A 110 -6.30 1.82 -16.32
N LEU A 111 -5.97 0.64 -15.79
CA LEU A 111 -5.04 0.49 -14.69
C LEU A 111 -3.68 0.12 -15.27
N HIS A 112 -2.68 1.00 -15.13
CA HIS A 112 -1.33 0.67 -15.58
C HIS A 112 -0.60 -0.09 -14.48
N ASP A 113 -0.14 -1.29 -14.82
CA ASP A 113 0.57 -2.16 -13.89
C ASP A 113 2.02 -1.70 -13.77
N GLY A 114 2.46 -1.32 -12.56
CA GLY A 114 3.88 -1.18 -12.29
C GLY A 114 4.56 -2.53 -12.41
N PRO A 115 5.65 -2.64 -13.21
CA PRO A 115 6.23 -3.93 -13.52
C PRO A 115 7.00 -4.47 -12.30
N PRO A 116 6.58 -5.56 -11.64
CA PRO A 116 7.41 -6.24 -10.66
C PRO A 116 8.74 -6.67 -11.26
N TYR A 117 9.75 -6.69 -10.40
CA TYR A 117 11.09 -7.05 -10.82
C TYR A 117 11.22 -8.57 -10.97
N ALA A 118 11.74 -9.03 -12.12
CA ALA A 118 11.83 -10.44 -12.49
C ALA A 118 13.01 -11.16 -11.83
N ASN A 119 13.12 -11.10 -10.50
CA ASN A 119 14.28 -11.67 -9.79
C ASN A 119 14.04 -12.89 -8.91
N GLY A 120 12.81 -13.36 -8.70
CA GLY A 120 12.60 -14.53 -7.86
C GLY A 120 11.14 -14.75 -7.48
N ASP A 121 10.94 -15.59 -6.47
CA ASP A 121 9.60 -16.04 -6.11
C ASP A 121 8.73 -14.90 -5.56
N PRO A 122 7.40 -14.95 -5.82
CA PRO A 122 6.42 -14.07 -5.21
C PRO A 122 6.50 -14.06 -3.68
N HIS A 123 6.06 -12.96 -3.10
CA HIS A 123 5.97 -12.78 -1.65
C HIS A 123 4.69 -12.03 -1.32
N ILE A 124 4.33 -11.97 -0.05
CA ILE A 124 3.06 -11.38 0.39
C ILE A 124 2.88 -9.91 -0.03
N GLY A 125 3.95 -9.12 -0.12
CA GLY A 125 3.88 -7.77 -0.72
C GLY A 125 3.39 -7.74 -2.19
N HIS A 126 3.76 -8.74 -3.01
CA HIS A 126 3.20 -8.89 -4.36
C HIS A 126 1.72 -9.25 -4.33
N ALA A 127 1.31 -10.11 -3.39
CA ALA A 127 -0.10 -10.47 -3.21
C ALA A 127 -0.94 -9.25 -2.82
N LEU A 128 -0.48 -8.46 -1.83
CA LEU A 128 -1.10 -7.18 -1.46
C LEU A 128 -1.31 -6.29 -2.69
N ASN A 129 -0.24 -6.05 -3.45
CA ASN A 129 -0.28 -5.17 -4.61
C ASN A 129 -1.23 -5.68 -5.72
N LYS A 130 -1.07 -6.93 -6.16
CA LYS A 130 -1.82 -7.47 -7.29
C LYS A 130 -3.29 -7.67 -6.96
N ILE A 131 -3.62 -8.13 -5.75
CA ILE A 131 -5.00 -8.31 -5.32
C ILE A 131 -5.74 -6.96 -5.25
N LEU A 132 -5.11 -5.90 -4.74
CA LEU A 132 -5.73 -4.56 -4.73
C LEU A 132 -6.06 -4.05 -6.14
N LYS A 133 -5.14 -4.25 -7.09
CA LYS A 133 -5.37 -3.92 -8.51
C LYS A 133 -6.53 -4.72 -9.09
N ASP A 134 -6.60 -6.01 -8.81
CA ASP A 134 -7.67 -6.88 -9.29
C ASP A 134 -9.04 -6.53 -8.69
N ILE A 135 -9.11 -6.23 -7.39
CA ILE A 135 -10.34 -5.75 -6.73
C ILE A 135 -10.85 -4.49 -7.43
N ALA A 136 -9.97 -3.51 -7.69
CA ALA A 136 -10.32 -2.29 -8.40
C ALA A 136 -10.82 -2.58 -9.83
N ASN A 137 -10.09 -3.40 -10.59
CA ASN A 137 -10.45 -3.78 -11.95
C ASN A 137 -11.80 -4.49 -12.02
N ARG A 138 -12.05 -5.47 -11.15
CA ARG A 138 -13.32 -6.21 -11.10
C ARG A 138 -14.48 -5.29 -10.74
N TYR A 139 -14.30 -4.37 -9.79
CA TYR A 139 -15.29 -3.35 -9.47
C TYR A 139 -15.66 -2.51 -10.70
N HIS A 140 -14.67 -1.92 -11.37
CA HIS A 140 -14.92 -1.09 -12.56
C HIS A 140 -15.53 -1.88 -13.73
N MET A 141 -15.14 -3.15 -13.89
CA MET A 141 -15.69 -4.05 -14.91
C MET A 141 -17.18 -4.30 -14.68
N MET A 142 -17.53 -4.66 -13.45
CA MET A 142 -18.92 -4.92 -13.05
C MET A 142 -19.76 -3.64 -13.14
N ARG A 143 -19.16 -2.46 -12.87
CA ARG A 143 -19.78 -1.15 -13.08
C ARG A 143 -19.98 -0.75 -14.55
N GLY A 144 -19.52 -1.58 -15.48
CA GLY A 144 -19.81 -1.43 -16.91
C GLY A 144 -18.60 -1.05 -17.77
N SER A 145 -17.46 -0.66 -17.19
CA SER A 145 -16.28 -0.29 -17.97
C SER A 145 -15.60 -1.50 -18.59
N LYS A 146 -14.96 -1.32 -19.75
CA LYS A 146 -13.91 -2.23 -20.21
C LYS A 146 -12.63 -1.98 -19.42
N ILE A 147 -11.93 -3.05 -19.08
CA ILE A 147 -10.68 -2.96 -18.32
C ILE A 147 -9.50 -3.11 -19.27
N HIS A 148 -8.60 -2.14 -19.24
CA HIS A 148 -7.26 -2.25 -19.80
C HIS A 148 -6.28 -2.46 -18.66
N PHE A 149 -5.85 -3.71 -18.48
CA PHE A 149 -4.88 -4.11 -17.46
C PHE A 149 -3.93 -5.15 -18.05
N VAL A 150 -2.75 -4.67 -18.42
CA VAL A 150 -1.70 -5.46 -19.05
C VAL A 150 -0.56 -5.63 -18.04
N PRO A 151 -0.35 -6.84 -17.51
CA PRO A 151 0.74 -7.09 -16.59
C PRO A 151 2.10 -6.91 -17.27
N GLY A 152 3.11 -6.51 -16.51
CA GLY A 152 4.47 -6.52 -17.04
C GLY A 152 5.55 -6.80 -16.01
N TRP A 153 6.78 -6.87 -16.49
CA TRP A 153 7.94 -7.20 -15.68
C TRP A 153 9.14 -6.35 -16.03
N ASP A 154 9.83 -5.90 -14.98
CA ASP A 154 11.11 -5.22 -15.09
C ASP A 154 12.20 -6.28 -15.07
N CYS A 155 12.83 -6.46 -16.22
CA CYS A 155 13.67 -7.59 -16.53
C CYS A 155 15.15 -7.24 -16.60
N HIS A 156 15.54 -5.98 -16.40
CA HIS A 156 16.92 -5.51 -16.56
C HIS A 156 17.58 -5.13 -15.24
N GLY A 157 18.90 -4.92 -15.27
CA GLY A 157 19.66 -4.28 -14.21
C GLY A 157 20.35 -5.20 -13.21
N LEU A 158 21.02 -4.53 -12.27
CA LEU A 158 21.97 -5.12 -11.33
C LEU A 158 21.42 -6.29 -10.48
N PRO A 159 20.18 -6.26 -9.95
CA PRO A 159 19.71 -7.35 -9.12
C PRO A 159 19.59 -8.71 -9.83
N ILE A 160 19.28 -8.77 -11.13
CA ILE A 160 19.33 -10.03 -11.90
C ILE A 160 20.78 -10.46 -12.13
N GLU A 161 21.65 -9.52 -12.56
CA GLU A 161 23.06 -9.82 -12.78
C GLU A 161 23.72 -10.40 -11.53
N ILE A 162 23.50 -9.80 -10.35
CA ILE A 162 24.08 -10.28 -9.08
C ILE A 162 23.61 -11.71 -8.77
N LYS A 163 22.33 -12.02 -8.98
CA LYS A 163 21.81 -13.39 -8.71
C LYS A 163 22.49 -14.40 -9.61
N VAL A 164 22.53 -14.12 -10.91
CA VAL A 164 23.23 -14.96 -11.90
C VAL A 164 24.70 -15.14 -11.53
N LEU A 165 25.42 -14.05 -11.22
CA LEU A 165 26.84 -14.12 -10.86
C LEU A 165 27.06 -14.89 -9.55
N SER A 166 26.16 -14.73 -8.56
CA SER A 166 26.24 -15.44 -7.28
C SER A 166 26.05 -16.94 -7.41
N GLU A 167 25.15 -17.40 -8.29
CA GLU A 167 24.92 -18.82 -8.57
C GLU A 167 26.13 -19.48 -9.27
N LEU A 168 26.92 -18.70 -9.99
CA LEU A 168 28.07 -19.19 -10.75
C LEU A 168 29.39 -19.20 -9.95
N GLY A 169 29.46 -18.46 -8.84
CA GLY A 169 30.65 -18.39 -7.98
C GLY A 169 31.91 -17.93 -8.73
N GLY A 170 33.04 -18.62 -8.52
CA GLY A 170 34.33 -18.27 -9.14
C GLY A 170 34.36 -18.29 -10.68
N LYS A 171 33.39 -18.97 -11.34
CA LYS A 171 33.26 -18.97 -12.81
C LYS A 171 32.76 -17.64 -13.38
N ALA A 172 32.25 -16.75 -12.52
CA ALA A 172 31.72 -15.45 -12.92
C ALA A 172 32.77 -14.48 -13.50
N GLN A 173 34.06 -14.62 -13.14
CA GLN A 173 35.12 -13.68 -13.53
C GLN A 173 35.51 -13.76 -15.02
N ASN A 174 35.16 -14.85 -15.70
CA ASN A 174 35.60 -15.12 -17.08
C ASN A 174 34.46 -15.02 -18.12
N LEU A 175 33.26 -14.58 -17.72
CA LEU A 175 32.13 -14.51 -18.64
C LEU A 175 32.24 -13.31 -19.59
N SER A 176 31.99 -13.57 -20.87
CA SER A 176 31.76 -12.52 -21.85
C SER A 176 30.45 -11.78 -21.60
N THR A 177 30.34 -10.56 -22.14
CA THR A 177 29.14 -9.73 -22.07
C THR A 177 27.88 -10.48 -22.53
N MET A 178 27.98 -11.22 -23.62
CA MET A 178 26.85 -11.97 -24.17
C MET A 178 26.43 -13.14 -23.28
N GLU A 179 27.37 -13.88 -22.68
CA GLU A 179 27.04 -14.95 -21.75
C GLU A 179 26.33 -14.41 -20.50
N ILE A 180 26.74 -13.25 -19.99
CA ILE A 180 26.06 -12.59 -18.86
C ILE A 180 24.63 -12.23 -19.24
N ARG A 181 24.43 -11.59 -20.40
CA ARG A 181 23.11 -11.18 -20.90
C ARG A 181 22.19 -12.37 -21.14
N GLU A 182 22.69 -13.45 -21.73
CA GLU A 182 21.91 -14.66 -22.00
C GLU A 182 21.45 -15.35 -20.71
N LYS A 183 22.35 -15.48 -19.72
CA LYS A 183 22.02 -16.07 -18.41
C LYS A 183 21.05 -15.19 -17.64
N ALA A 184 21.22 -13.87 -17.68
CA ALA A 184 20.31 -12.90 -17.07
C ALA A 184 18.90 -12.97 -17.69
N ARG A 185 18.80 -13.05 -19.02
CA ARG A 185 17.52 -13.24 -19.73
C ARG A 185 16.84 -14.56 -19.33
N SER A 186 17.60 -15.64 -19.27
CA SER A 186 17.09 -16.97 -18.89
C SER A 186 16.57 -17.00 -17.45
N PHE A 187 17.30 -16.38 -16.53
CA PHE A 187 16.89 -16.21 -15.15
C PHE A 187 15.60 -15.37 -15.03
N ALA A 188 15.54 -14.23 -15.72
CA ALA A 188 14.36 -13.37 -15.75
C ALA A 188 13.12 -14.12 -16.27
N LYS A 189 13.25 -14.86 -17.38
CA LYS A 189 12.15 -15.68 -17.93
C LYS A 189 11.65 -16.73 -16.92
N ALA A 190 12.56 -17.44 -16.25
CA ALA A 190 12.17 -18.42 -15.24
C ALA A 190 11.45 -17.77 -14.04
N ALA A 191 11.89 -16.59 -13.60
CA ALA A 191 11.24 -15.84 -12.53
C ALA A 191 9.85 -15.32 -12.97
N ILE A 192 9.72 -14.81 -14.20
CA ILE A 192 8.46 -14.35 -14.79
C ILE A 192 7.42 -15.47 -14.76
N GLU A 193 7.75 -16.68 -15.25
CA GLU A 193 6.79 -17.78 -15.32
C GLU A 193 6.28 -18.20 -13.94
N LYS A 194 7.17 -18.24 -12.94
CA LYS A 194 6.77 -18.50 -11.54
C LYS A 194 5.85 -17.41 -11.01
N GLN A 195 6.21 -16.13 -11.20
CA GLN A 195 5.40 -15.01 -10.73
C GLN A 195 4.04 -14.95 -11.42
N LYS A 196 4.01 -15.10 -12.75
CA LYS A 196 2.80 -15.17 -13.57
C LYS A 196 1.88 -16.28 -13.11
N SER A 197 2.41 -17.48 -12.92
CA SER A 197 1.64 -18.64 -12.44
C SER A 197 1.00 -18.39 -11.07
N ALA A 198 1.73 -17.79 -10.14
CA ALA A 198 1.19 -17.46 -8.83
C ALA A 198 0.09 -16.38 -8.93
N PHE A 199 0.30 -15.33 -9.73
CA PHE A 199 -0.69 -14.27 -9.91
C PHE A 199 -1.99 -14.81 -10.53
N ILE A 200 -1.89 -15.71 -11.52
CA ILE A 200 -3.05 -16.41 -12.08
C ILE A 200 -3.74 -17.24 -10.98
N ARG A 201 -2.99 -18.00 -10.17
CA ARG A 201 -3.55 -18.80 -9.07
C ARG A 201 -4.29 -17.97 -8.04
N TRP A 202 -3.89 -16.71 -7.81
CA TRP A 202 -4.58 -15.78 -6.90
C TRP A 202 -5.91 -15.25 -7.48
N GLY A 203 -6.29 -15.66 -8.69
CA GLY A 203 -7.53 -15.28 -9.35
C GLY A 203 -7.48 -13.88 -9.98
N ILE A 204 -6.29 -13.39 -10.35
CA ILE A 204 -6.11 -12.05 -10.92
C ILE A 204 -6.57 -12.05 -12.40
N MET A 205 -7.53 -11.17 -12.72
CA MET A 205 -8.02 -10.95 -14.09
C MET A 205 -7.13 -9.95 -14.82
N ALA A 206 -6.41 -10.39 -15.85
CA ALA A 206 -5.50 -9.53 -16.61
C ALA A 206 -5.25 -10.06 -18.04
N ASP A 207 -4.56 -9.27 -18.87
CA ASP A 207 -4.09 -9.69 -20.19
C ASP A 207 -2.86 -10.60 -20.12
N TRP A 208 -3.04 -11.84 -19.67
CA TRP A 208 -1.94 -12.79 -19.51
C TRP A 208 -1.28 -13.24 -20.82
N ASN A 209 -1.95 -12.99 -21.96
CA ASN A 209 -1.46 -13.36 -23.28
C ASN A 209 -0.62 -12.26 -23.93
N ASN A 210 -0.81 -11.00 -23.52
CA ASN A 210 -0.09 -9.84 -24.07
C ASN A 210 0.68 -9.06 -23.00
N CYS A 211 1.27 -9.76 -22.03
CA CYS A 211 2.14 -9.16 -21.02
C CYS A 211 3.29 -8.36 -21.67
N TYR A 212 3.78 -7.33 -20.98
CA TYR A 212 4.93 -6.54 -21.46
C TYR A 212 6.21 -6.87 -20.69
N TYR A 213 7.33 -6.97 -21.39
CA TYR A 213 8.64 -7.22 -20.79
C TYR A 213 9.63 -6.13 -21.19
N THR A 214 10.41 -5.61 -20.25
CA THR A 214 11.35 -4.51 -20.56
C THR A 214 12.48 -4.94 -21.50
N PHE A 215 12.78 -6.25 -21.61
CA PHE A 215 13.75 -6.78 -22.58
C PHE A 215 13.18 -6.98 -24.00
N ASP A 216 11.88 -6.77 -24.22
CA ASP A 216 11.30 -6.97 -25.55
C ASP A 216 11.81 -5.90 -26.52
N GLY A 217 12.28 -6.29 -27.70
CA GLY A 217 12.85 -5.35 -28.67
C GLY A 217 11.93 -4.18 -29.03
N LYS A 218 10.60 -4.41 -29.10
CA LYS A 218 9.60 -3.35 -29.30
C LYS A 218 9.54 -2.35 -28.15
N TYR A 219 9.70 -2.83 -26.92
CA TYR A 219 9.75 -2.00 -25.72
C TYR A 219 11.04 -1.17 -25.70
N GLU A 220 12.19 -1.83 -25.85
CA GLU A 220 13.51 -1.21 -25.88
C GLU A 220 13.59 -0.13 -26.98
N ALA A 221 13.08 -0.42 -28.19
CA ALA A 221 13.06 0.55 -29.28
C ALA A 221 12.22 1.81 -28.96
N LYS A 222 11.06 1.67 -28.31
CA LYS A 222 10.26 2.81 -27.85
C LYS A 222 10.98 3.61 -26.76
N GLN A 223 11.62 2.92 -25.83
CA GLN A 223 12.43 3.54 -24.78
C GLN A 223 13.59 4.37 -25.36
N LEU A 224 14.30 3.84 -26.37
CA LEU A 224 15.37 4.57 -27.06
C LEU A 224 14.85 5.83 -27.77
N ARG A 225 13.65 5.76 -28.37
CA ARG A 225 13.00 6.94 -28.96
C ARG A 225 12.62 7.98 -27.91
N VAL A 226 12.15 7.56 -26.73
CA VAL A 226 11.89 8.46 -25.59
C VAL A 226 13.19 9.13 -25.11
N PHE A 227 14.27 8.35 -24.95
CA PHE A 227 15.59 8.87 -24.60
C PHE A 227 16.03 9.97 -25.57
N TYR A 228 15.93 9.72 -26.89
CA TYR A 228 16.34 10.70 -27.89
C TYR A 228 15.46 11.95 -27.92
N GLN A 229 14.14 11.81 -27.76
CA GLN A 229 13.25 12.98 -27.64
C GLN A 229 13.59 13.85 -26.43
N MET A 230 14.11 13.27 -25.35
CA MET A 230 14.59 14.04 -24.20
C MET A 230 15.96 14.67 -24.48
N TYR A 231 16.84 13.96 -25.19
CA TYR A 231 18.14 14.49 -25.63
C TYR A 231 18.00 15.69 -26.58
N GLU A 232 17.14 15.60 -27.59
CA GLU A 232 16.88 16.68 -28.56
C GLU A 232 16.36 17.95 -27.89
N LYS A 233 15.63 17.83 -26.77
CA LYS A 233 15.16 18.95 -25.94
C LYS A 233 16.21 19.51 -24.98
N GLY A 234 17.45 19.02 -25.02
CA GLY A 234 18.52 19.40 -24.08
C GLY A 234 18.32 18.92 -22.65
N LEU A 235 17.37 18.01 -22.41
CA LEU A 235 17.08 17.47 -21.06
C LEU A 235 18.05 16.37 -20.68
N VAL A 236 18.51 15.57 -21.66
CA VAL A 236 19.56 14.56 -21.45
C VAL A 236 20.91 15.16 -21.84
N TYR A 237 21.89 15.08 -20.95
CA TYR A 237 23.23 15.60 -21.19
C TYR A 237 24.30 14.74 -20.52
N ARG A 238 25.52 14.80 -21.03
CA ARG A 238 26.69 14.15 -20.43
C ARG A 238 27.49 15.17 -19.64
N SER A 239 27.89 14.84 -18.42
CA SER A 239 28.68 15.74 -17.58
C SER A 239 29.64 14.96 -16.69
N TYR A 240 30.75 15.59 -16.32
CA TYR A 240 31.63 15.10 -15.27
C TYR A 240 31.14 15.63 -13.93
N LYS A 241 30.60 14.76 -13.06
CA LYS A 241 30.01 15.13 -11.76
C LYS A 241 30.27 14.05 -10.72
N PRO A 242 30.31 14.40 -9.42
CA PRO A 242 30.35 13.42 -8.35
C PRO A 242 29.07 12.57 -8.35
N VAL A 243 29.25 11.26 -8.31
CA VAL A 243 28.16 10.30 -8.21
C VAL A 243 28.43 9.35 -7.06
N PHE A 244 27.37 8.81 -6.45
CA PHE A 244 27.52 7.66 -5.58
C PHE A 244 28.05 6.50 -6.41
N TRP A 245 29.18 5.96 -5.99
CA TRP A 245 29.87 4.88 -6.65
C TRP A 245 30.06 3.74 -5.68
N SER A 246 29.71 2.53 -6.11
CA SER A 246 29.98 1.31 -5.35
C SER A 246 31.28 0.69 -5.86
N PRO A 247 32.41 0.76 -5.13
CA PRO A 247 33.65 0.07 -5.52
C PRO A 247 33.44 -1.45 -5.61
N SER A 248 32.53 -1.98 -4.79
CA SER A 248 32.19 -3.40 -4.76
C SER A 248 31.42 -3.87 -6.00
N SER A 249 30.55 -3.02 -6.55
CA SER A 249 29.74 -3.33 -7.73
C SER A 249 30.29 -2.72 -9.02
N ARG A 250 31.33 -1.87 -8.91
CA ARG A 250 31.99 -1.09 -9.97
C ARG A 250 31.01 -0.33 -10.86
N THR A 251 30.05 0.34 -10.25
CA THR A 251 29.04 1.14 -10.98
C THR A 251 28.59 2.33 -10.16
N ALA A 252 28.15 3.37 -10.86
CA ALA A 252 27.35 4.42 -10.26
C ALA A 252 26.03 3.85 -9.71
N LEU A 253 25.54 4.42 -8.61
CA LEU A 253 24.28 4.11 -7.97
C LEU A 253 23.39 5.35 -7.93
N ALA A 254 22.09 5.20 -8.17
CA ALA A 254 21.13 6.22 -7.81
C ALA A 254 20.91 6.25 -6.30
N GLU A 255 20.42 7.37 -5.78
CA GLU A 255 20.10 7.54 -4.35
C GLU A 255 19.06 6.50 -3.86
N ALA A 256 18.11 6.13 -4.72
CA ALA A 256 17.14 5.06 -4.45
C ALA A 256 17.78 3.66 -4.31
N GLU A 257 19.04 3.50 -4.72
CA GLU A 257 19.83 2.26 -4.63
C GLU A 257 20.80 2.27 -3.42
N LEU A 258 20.66 3.25 -2.52
CA LEU A 258 21.44 3.34 -1.29
C LEU A 258 20.66 2.84 -0.08
N GLU A 259 21.35 2.19 0.84
CA GLU A 259 20.85 1.90 2.19
C GLU A 259 21.77 2.55 3.22
N TYR A 260 21.19 3.20 4.23
CA TYR A 260 21.98 3.92 5.23
C TYR A 260 22.19 3.04 6.46
N ASN A 261 23.44 2.67 6.73
CA ASN A 261 23.81 1.93 7.93
C ASN A 261 24.05 2.90 9.11
N PRO A 262 23.20 2.91 10.16
CA PRO A 262 23.35 3.81 11.30
C PRO A 262 24.55 3.48 12.21
N GLU A 263 25.10 2.27 12.12
CA GLU A 263 26.20 1.78 12.96
C GLU A 263 27.56 1.84 12.24
N HIS A 264 27.67 2.55 11.12
CA HIS A 264 28.93 2.66 10.40
C HIS A 264 29.98 3.43 11.22
N VAL A 265 31.16 2.85 11.34
CA VAL A 265 32.30 3.44 12.05
C VAL A 265 33.23 4.12 11.05
N SER A 266 33.30 5.45 11.09
CA SER A 266 34.28 6.23 10.33
C SER A 266 35.41 6.73 11.24
N ARG A 267 36.57 7.01 10.63
CA ARG A 267 37.71 7.66 11.31
C ARG A 267 37.60 9.16 11.08
N SER A 268 37.21 9.86 12.12
CA SER A 268 37.07 11.32 12.18
C SER A 268 38.43 11.94 12.51
N VAL A 269 38.81 13.00 11.80
CA VAL A 269 40.07 13.72 12.02
C VAL A 269 39.87 15.22 12.12
N TYR A 270 40.66 15.85 12.98
CA TYR A 270 40.84 17.29 13.07
C TYR A 270 42.20 17.65 12.46
N VAL A 271 42.19 18.54 11.47
CA VAL A 271 43.36 18.82 10.61
C VAL A 271 43.65 20.32 10.58
N LYS A 272 44.92 20.67 10.74
CA LYS A 272 45.44 22.03 10.60
C LYS A 272 45.66 22.33 9.12
N PHE A 273 45.10 23.44 8.65
CA PHE A 273 45.46 24.07 7.39
C PHE A 273 46.23 25.36 7.72
N PRO A 274 47.58 25.35 7.65
CA PRO A 274 48.39 26.51 8.01
C PRO A 274 48.00 27.72 7.16
N LEU A 275 47.74 28.85 7.79
CA LEU A 275 47.35 30.07 7.09
C LEU A 275 48.57 30.63 6.34
N LEU A 276 48.44 30.76 5.02
CA LEU A 276 49.50 31.30 4.16
C LEU A 276 49.35 32.81 4.01
N LYS A 277 48.13 33.26 3.66
CA LYS A 277 47.81 34.69 3.53
C LYS A 277 46.57 35.00 4.36
N PRO A 278 46.68 35.76 5.46
CA PRO A 278 45.52 36.26 6.19
C PRO A 278 44.77 37.31 5.36
N SER A 279 43.46 37.42 5.59
CA SER A 279 42.69 38.56 5.08
C SER A 279 43.14 39.87 5.79
N PRO A 280 42.84 41.07 5.24
CA PRO A 280 43.25 42.33 5.85
C PRO A 280 42.81 42.50 7.31
N LYS A 281 41.57 42.07 7.61
CA LYS A 281 41.03 42.13 8.97
C LYS A 281 41.69 41.10 9.87
N LEU A 282 41.88 39.87 9.38
CA LEU A 282 42.52 38.83 10.16
C LEU A 282 43.99 39.18 10.47
N ALA A 283 44.71 39.76 9.51
CA ALA A 283 46.08 40.24 9.70
C ALA A 283 46.21 41.28 10.83
N SER A 284 45.16 42.05 11.11
CA SER A 284 45.14 42.99 12.25
C SER A 284 44.86 42.33 13.61
N LEU A 285 44.38 41.09 13.62
CA LEU A 285 43.96 40.35 14.82
C LEU A 285 44.98 39.30 15.28
N VAL A 286 45.95 38.96 14.43
CA VAL A 286 47.03 38.02 14.75
C VAL A 286 48.37 38.70 14.58
N ASP A 287 49.24 38.54 15.58
CA ASP A 287 50.63 38.99 15.48
C ASP A 287 51.35 38.15 14.42
N GLY A 288 52.01 38.80 13.46
CA GLY A 288 52.67 38.14 12.33
C GLY A 288 53.82 37.19 12.71
N SER A 289 54.15 37.11 14.00
CA SER A 289 55.17 36.27 14.59
C SER A 289 54.72 34.82 14.89
N SER A 290 53.41 34.58 15.05
CA SER A 290 52.86 33.28 15.46
C SER A 290 52.12 32.56 14.33
N PRO A 291 52.46 31.30 13.99
CA PRO A 291 51.76 30.57 12.94
C PRO A 291 50.31 30.28 13.34
N VAL A 292 49.36 30.66 12.48
CA VAL A 292 47.92 30.46 12.67
C VAL A 292 47.46 29.38 11.72
N SER A 293 46.58 28.48 12.16
CA SER A 293 45.98 27.45 11.31
C SER A 293 44.47 27.49 11.32
N VAL A 294 43.87 27.23 10.17
CA VAL A 294 42.44 26.98 10.04
C VAL A 294 42.19 25.53 10.47
N LEU A 295 41.27 25.33 11.43
CA LEU A 295 41.00 23.99 11.95
C LEU A 295 39.79 23.37 11.22
N VAL A 296 40.05 22.28 10.53
CA VAL A 296 39.06 21.55 9.72
C VAL A 296 38.73 20.22 10.38
N TRP A 297 37.49 19.76 10.19
CA TRP A 297 37.04 18.44 10.61
C TRP A 297 36.49 17.64 9.43
N THR A 298 36.81 16.34 9.35
CA THR A 298 36.22 15.43 8.36
C THR A 298 36.14 13.99 8.86
N THR A 299 35.13 13.26 8.41
CA THR A 299 34.99 11.80 8.61
C THR A 299 35.58 10.98 7.46
N GLN A 300 36.11 11.63 6.42
CA GLN A 300 36.68 10.99 5.23
C GLN A 300 38.10 11.50 4.98
N PRO A 301 39.09 11.09 5.79
CA PRO A 301 40.47 11.58 5.67
C PRO A 301 41.06 11.38 4.27
N TRP A 302 40.71 10.29 3.60
CA TRP A 302 41.17 9.98 2.23
C TRP A 302 40.81 11.04 1.18
N THR A 303 39.88 11.95 1.46
CA THR A 303 39.51 13.05 0.55
C THR A 303 40.43 14.26 0.66
N ILE A 304 41.25 14.37 1.72
CA ILE A 304 42.14 15.52 1.97
C ILE A 304 43.16 15.75 0.83
N PRO A 305 43.81 14.73 0.23
CA PRO A 305 44.71 14.93 -0.91
C PRO A 305 44.04 15.65 -2.10
N ALA A 306 42.72 15.49 -2.25
CA ALA A 306 41.93 16.12 -3.31
C ALA A 306 41.37 17.51 -2.92
N ASN A 307 41.79 18.09 -1.79
CA ASN A 307 41.31 19.39 -1.34
C ASN A 307 41.69 20.50 -2.34
N GLN A 308 40.73 21.39 -2.62
CA GLN A 308 40.90 22.55 -3.51
C GLN A 308 40.49 23.88 -2.86
N ALA A 309 39.81 23.87 -1.72
CA ALA A 309 39.41 25.06 -0.98
C ALA A 309 39.01 24.72 0.47
N ILE A 310 38.79 25.74 1.29
CA ILE A 310 38.11 25.63 2.58
C ILE A 310 36.92 26.58 2.58
N CYS A 311 35.73 26.03 2.77
CA CYS A 311 34.48 26.78 2.79
C CYS A 311 34.12 27.31 4.19
N TYR A 312 33.56 28.52 4.23
CA TYR A 312 33.05 29.18 5.44
C TYR A 312 31.68 29.84 5.18
N MET A 313 30.91 30.12 6.23
CA MET A 313 29.64 30.86 6.11
C MET A 313 29.86 32.36 6.39
N PRO A 314 29.58 33.28 5.45
CA PRO A 314 29.84 34.71 5.62
C PRO A 314 29.17 35.34 6.84
N ASP A 315 27.90 35.00 7.08
CA ASP A 315 27.09 35.61 8.14
C ASP A 315 27.31 35.00 9.54
N SER A 316 28.17 33.99 9.64
CA SER A 316 28.52 33.36 10.92
C SER A 316 29.68 34.06 11.62
N LYS A 317 29.81 33.85 12.94
CA LYS A 317 30.94 34.37 13.72
C LYS A 317 32.04 33.31 13.87
N TYR A 318 33.28 33.77 13.75
CA TYR A 318 34.49 32.97 13.89
C TYR A 318 35.37 33.52 15.01
N ALA A 319 36.26 32.69 15.53
CA ALA A 319 37.17 33.02 16.61
C ALA A 319 38.60 32.60 16.27
N VAL A 320 39.57 33.44 16.65
CA VAL A 320 40.96 33.02 16.82
C VAL A 320 41.11 32.54 18.26
N VAL A 321 41.53 31.30 18.44
CA VAL A 321 41.74 30.70 19.76
C VAL A 321 43.16 30.23 19.94
N LYS A 322 43.68 30.32 21.17
CA LYS A 322 44.95 29.75 21.56
C LYS A 322 44.72 28.44 22.30
N CYS A 323 45.36 27.38 21.84
CA CYS A 323 45.28 26.07 22.46
C CYS A 323 46.20 25.98 23.68
N SER A 324 45.65 25.76 24.87
CA SER A 324 46.44 25.74 26.11
C SER A 324 47.46 24.60 26.16
N SER A 325 47.19 23.46 25.51
CA SER A 325 48.08 22.29 25.52
C SER A 325 49.26 22.39 24.55
N SER A 326 49.11 23.11 23.44
CA SER A 326 50.15 23.20 22.37
C SER A 326 50.72 24.60 22.19
N GLY A 327 50.01 25.64 22.62
CA GLY A 327 50.33 27.04 22.32
C GLY A 327 49.89 27.51 20.93
N ASP A 328 49.44 26.61 20.06
CA ASP A 328 49.05 26.90 18.68
C ASP A 328 47.80 27.80 18.59
N LEU A 329 47.75 28.62 17.55
CA LEU A 329 46.59 29.47 17.22
C LEU A 329 45.71 28.81 16.15
N TYR A 330 44.41 28.68 16.45
CA TYR A 330 43.42 28.09 15.55
C TYR A 330 42.31 29.05 15.19
N ILE A 331 41.78 28.91 13.98
CA ILE A 331 40.54 29.55 13.53
C ILE A 331 39.45 28.49 13.44
N LEU A 332 38.31 28.76 14.08
CA LEU A 332 37.09 27.96 14.03
C LEU A 332 35.85 28.82 14.31
N ALA A 333 34.66 28.27 14.06
CA ALA A 333 33.41 28.95 14.39
C ALA A 333 33.33 29.24 15.90
N ALA A 334 32.91 30.46 16.26
CA ALA A 334 32.89 30.92 17.64
C ALA A 334 32.01 30.03 18.54
N ASP A 335 30.85 29.60 18.00
CA ASP A 335 29.91 28.72 18.71
C ASP A 335 30.43 27.27 18.87
N LYS A 336 31.53 26.91 18.18
CA LYS A 336 32.15 25.59 18.24
C LYS A 336 33.37 25.50 19.15
N VAL A 337 33.82 26.62 19.72
CA VAL A 337 35.00 26.67 20.58
C VAL A 337 34.90 25.67 21.74
N ALA A 338 33.81 25.68 22.50
CA ALA A 338 33.63 24.78 23.63
C ALA A 338 33.54 23.30 23.21
N SER A 339 32.77 22.99 22.16
CA SER A 339 32.60 21.62 21.69
C SER A 339 33.89 21.03 21.10
N VAL A 340 34.65 21.83 20.35
CA VAL A 340 35.91 21.40 19.76
C VAL A 340 37.00 21.30 20.83
N ALA A 341 37.06 22.22 21.79
CA ALA A 341 37.97 22.12 22.93
C ALA A 341 37.73 20.82 23.72
N SER A 342 36.46 20.50 24.01
CA SER A 342 36.08 19.24 24.64
C SER A 342 36.44 18.03 23.78
N ALA A 343 36.18 18.08 22.46
CA ALA A 343 36.52 16.99 21.56
C ALA A 343 38.03 16.77 21.44
N LEU A 344 38.85 17.81 21.63
CA LEU A 344 40.31 17.75 21.57
C LEU A 344 40.97 17.54 22.95
N ASP A 345 40.18 17.35 24.01
CA ASP A 345 40.64 17.22 25.40
C ASP A 345 41.59 18.37 25.82
N THR A 346 41.23 19.61 25.44
CA THR A 346 42.03 20.82 25.69
C THR A 346 41.17 22.00 26.13
N MET A 347 41.80 23.13 26.42
CA MET A 347 41.17 24.42 26.66
C MET A 347 41.57 25.42 25.57
N PHE A 348 40.61 26.23 25.16
CA PHE A 348 40.79 27.29 24.17
C PHE A 348 40.60 28.65 24.83
N GLU A 349 41.65 29.46 24.81
CA GLU A 349 41.57 30.89 25.13
C GLU A 349 41.15 31.66 23.88
N VAL A 350 40.02 32.36 23.93
CA VAL A 350 39.55 33.16 22.80
C VAL A 350 40.34 34.47 22.74
N ILE A 351 41.16 34.64 21.71
CA ILE A 351 41.99 35.84 21.50
C ILE A 351 41.15 36.95 20.87
N SER A 352 40.37 36.61 19.84
CA SER A 352 39.50 37.56 19.15
C SER A 352 38.34 36.84 18.45
N THR A 353 37.29 37.60 18.13
CA THR A 353 36.16 37.14 17.32
C THR A 353 35.89 38.10 16.18
N PHE A 354 35.41 37.57 15.05
CA PHE A 354 35.19 38.32 13.81
C PHE A 354 34.07 37.69 12.96
N SER A 355 33.64 38.39 11.91
CA SER A 355 32.58 37.89 11.00
C SER A 355 33.17 36.98 9.93
N GLY A 356 32.44 35.97 9.47
CA GLY A 356 32.86 35.12 8.35
C GLY A 356 33.15 35.91 7.09
N GLY A 357 32.44 37.02 6.84
CA GLY A 357 32.73 37.94 5.75
C GLY A 357 34.16 38.50 5.78
N ASP A 358 34.78 38.55 6.95
CA ASP A 358 36.17 38.99 7.12
C ASP A 358 37.20 37.93 6.67
N LEU A 359 36.82 36.69 6.36
CA LEU A 359 37.74 35.64 5.86
C LEU A 359 38.06 35.76 4.36
N VAL A 360 37.39 36.68 3.66
CA VAL A 360 37.53 36.85 2.21
C VAL A 360 38.98 37.10 1.80
N HIS A 361 39.39 36.50 0.67
CA HIS A 361 40.75 36.53 0.12
C HIS A 361 41.84 35.87 0.98
N GLY A 362 41.47 35.22 2.09
CA GLY A 362 42.40 34.39 2.86
C GLY A 362 42.79 33.12 2.11
N THR A 363 44.01 32.65 2.34
CA THR A 363 44.49 31.38 1.77
C THR A 363 45.29 30.57 2.79
N CYS A 364 45.24 29.26 2.65
CA CYS A 364 45.98 28.29 3.47
C CYS A 364 46.96 27.49 2.61
N ASN A 365 48.01 26.97 3.23
CA ASN A 365 48.81 25.89 2.68
C ASN A 365 48.02 24.57 2.79
N HIS A 366 48.07 23.76 1.74
CA HIS A 366 47.54 22.42 1.78
C HIS A 366 48.30 21.57 2.80
N PRO A 367 47.63 20.76 3.63
CA PRO A 367 48.26 20.07 4.76
C PRO A 367 49.18 18.91 4.37
N LEU A 368 49.31 18.61 3.08
CA LEU A 368 49.95 17.39 2.57
C LEU A 368 50.83 17.66 1.34
N ILE A 369 50.37 18.51 0.43
CA ILE A 369 51.05 18.79 -0.84
C ILE A 369 51.80 20.13 -0.66
N PRO A 370 53.14 20.13 -0.68
CA PRO A 370 53.93 21.35 -0.62
C PRO A 370 53.52 22.32 -1.73
N ASP A 371 53.56 23.62 -1.45
CA ASP A 371 53.27 24.73 -2.37
C ASP A 371 51.84 24.79 -2.95
N LYS A 372 50.99 23.79 -2.68
CA LYS A 372 49.57 23.84 -3.05
C LYS A 372 48.81 24.77 -2.09
N VAL A 373 48.06 25.71 -2.67
CA VAL A 373 47.30 26.72 -1.94
C VAL A 373 45.81 26.36 -1.93
N SER A 374 45.20 26.37 -0.75
CA SER A 374 43.76 26.20 -0.55
C SER A 374 43.12 27.56 -0.22
N PRO A 375 42.37 28.19 -1.14
CA PRO A 375 41.65 29.44 -0.87
C PRO A 375 40.51 29.25 0.13
N LEU A 376 40.23 30.30 0.90
CA LEU A 376 39.03 30.40 1.73
C LEU A 376 37.87 30.95 0.89
N LEU A 377 36.77 30.20 0.80
CA LEU A 377 35.61 30.57 -0.03
C LEU A 377 34.31 30.63 0.77
N PRO A 378 33.43 31.60 0.49
CA PRO A 378 32.11 31.66 1.10
C PRO A 378 31.20 30.56 0.53
N ALA A 379 30.49 29.82 1.38
CA ALA A 379 29.51 28.82 0.92
C ALA A 379 28.33 28.64 1.89
N ASN A 380 27.12 28.62 1.33
CA ASN A 380 25.88 28.53 2.11
C ASN A 380 25.58 27.13 2.65
N HIS A 381 26.24 26.09 2.12
CA HIS A 381 26.04 24.71 2.55
C HIS A 381 26.78 24.37 3.86
N VAL A 382 27.74 25.21 4.27
CA VAL A 382 28.45 25.03 5.54
C VAL A 382 27.43 25.10 6.68
N THR A 383 27.52 24.19 7.65
CA THR A 383 26.60 24.22 8.80
C THR A 383 27.37 24.44 10.10
N MET A 384 26.79 25.22 11.01
CA MET A 384 27.28 25.35 12.38
C MET A 384 26.74 24.25 13.29
N ALA A 385 26.18 23.16 12.74
CA ALA A 385 25.65 22.06 13.52
C ALA A 385 26.76 21.08 13.96
N LYS A 386 27.71 20.78 13.07
CA LYS A 386 28.75 19.74 13.27
C LYS A 386 30.14 20.24 12.83
N GLY A 387 31.19 19.58 13.32
CA GLY A 387 32.58 19.92 13.00
C GLY A 387 33.02 21.27 13.57
N THR A 388 33.88 21.96 12.83
CA THR A 388 34.55 23.21 13.26
C THR A 388 33.93 24.48 12.66
N GLY A 389 32.94 24.35 11.77
CA GLY A 389 32.37 25.46 10.99
C GLY A 389 33.24 25.92 9.81
N LEU A 390 34.30 25.17 9.51
CA LEU A 390 35.17 25.31 8.34
C LEU A 390 35.27 23.95 7.65
N VAL A 391 34.89 23.90 6.38
CA VAL A 391 34.72 22.63 5.65
C VAL A 391 35.76 22.56 4.55
N HIS A 392 36.60 21.52 4.56
CA HIS A 392 37.50 21.26 3.44
C HIS A 392 36.67 20.83 2.23
N THR A 393 37.03 21.31 1.05
CA THR A 393 36.28 21.10 -0.19
C THR A 393 37.10 20.25 -1.15
N ALA A 394 36.61 19.06 -1.47
CA ALA A 394 37.17 18.13 -2.44
C ALA A 394 36.15 17.90 -3.57
N PRO A 395 36.17 18.72 -4.64
CA PRO A 395 35.09 18.80 -5.63
C PRO A 395 34.70 17.49 -6.31
N ALA A 396 35.65 16.56 -6.46
CA ALA A 396 35.39 15.25 -7.05
C ALA A 396 34.65 14.29 -6.11
N HIS A 397 34.51 14.61 -4.82
CA HIS A 397 34.07 13.70 -3.77
C HIS A 397 32.88 14.22 -2.93
N GLY A 398 32.31 15.37 -3.29
CA GLY A 398 31.13 15.95 -2.63
C GLY A 398 30.27 16.75 -3.60
N MET A 399 28.95 16.69 -3.46
CA MET A 399 28.05 17.40 -4.38
C MET A 399 27.96 18.90 -4.06
N GLU A 400 27.93 19.25 -2.77
CA GLU A 400 28.04 20.65 -2.37
C GLU A 400 29.43 21.22 -2.75
N ASP A 401 30.49 20.41 -2.61
CA ASP A 401 31.85 20.76 -3.01
C ASP A 401 31.96 21.03 -4.52
N TYR A 402 31.33 20.18 -5.34
CA TYR A 402 31.23 20.38 -6.79
C TYR A 402 30.53 21.70 -7.14
N SER A 403 29.47 22.05 -6.39
CA SER A 403 28.71 23.27 -6.65
C SER A 403 29.56 24.52 -6.40
N VAL A 404 30.32 24.54 -5.29
CA VAL A 404 31.29 25.61 -5.00
C VAL A 404 32.39 25.66 -6.05
N ALA A 405 32.92 24.50 -6.44
CA ALA A 405 33.96 24.43 -7.48
C ALA A 405 33.49 24.97 -8.82
N SER A 406 32.24 24.70 -9.19
CA SER A 406 31.64 25.22 -10.41
C SER A 406 31.44 26.73 -10.37
N GLU A 407 31.11 27.31 -9.21
CA GLU A 407 30.93 28.76 -9.04
C GLU A 407 32.27 29.51 -9.08
N HIS A 408 33.33 28.91 -8.52
CA HIS A 408 34.64 29.53 -8.37
C HIS A 408 35.72 29.01 -9.35
N ASN A 409 35.33 28.19 -10.33
CA ASN A 409 36.23 27.57 -11.32
C ASN A 409 37.42 26.80 -10.69
N LEU A 410 37.15 25.99 -9.65
CA LEU A 410 38.17 25.16 -9.02
C LEU A 410 38.46 23.89 -9.84
N PRO A 411 39.70 23.35 -9.79
CA PRO A 411 40.03 22.06 -10.40
C PRO A 411 39.18 20.92 -9.84
N MET A 412 38.94 19.88 -10.65
CA MET A 412 38.08 18.74 -10.31
C MET A 412 38.80 17.41 -10.52
N ASP A 413 40.04 17.32 -10.04
CA ASP A 413 40.84 16.11 -10.19
C ASP A 413 40.29 14.99 -9.30
N CYS A 414 39.91 13.86 -9.91
CA CYS A 414 39.50 12.67 -9.17
C CYS A 414 40.70 11.72 -9.04
N LEU A 415 41.26 11.67 -7.83
CA LEU A 415 42.43 10.85 -7.52
C LEU A 415 42.10 9.37 -7.28
N VAL A 416 40.85 8.94 -7.56
CA VAL A 416 40.33 7.62 -7.20
C VAL A 416 39.71 6.95 -8.42
N ASP A 417 40.13 5.72 -8.68
CA ASP A 417 39.66 4.90 -9.78
C ASP A 417 38.31 4.20 -9.48
N GLU A 418 37.88 3.36 -10.41
CA GLU A 418 36.63 2.59 -10.33
C GLU A 418 36.63 1.50 -9.25
N GLY A 419 37.82 1.03 -8.85
CA GLY A 419 38.01 0.06 -7.78
C GLY A 419 37.97 0.69 -6.38
N GLY A 420 37.83 2.02 -6.28
CA GLY A 420 38.01 2.73 -5.01
C GLY A 420 39.47 2.74 -4.55
N ILE A 421 40.39 2.78 -5.51
CA ILE A 421 41.84 2.76 -5.30
C ILE A 421 42.42 4.09 -5.79
N PHE A 422 43.40 4.62 -5.06
CA PHE A 422 44.09 5.84 -5.49
C PHE A 422 44.85 5.63 -6.82
N THR A 423 44.69 6.57 -7.75
CA THR A 423 45.39 6.61 -9.04
C THR A 423 46.85 7.03 -8.87
N GLU A 424 47.63 6.97 -9.96
CA GLU A 424 49.02 7.45 -9.98
C GLU A 424 49.11 8.95 -9.67
N ASP A 425 48.10 9.73 -10.05
CA ASP A 425 48.01 11.18 -9.78
C ASP A 425 47.94 11.51 -8.27
N ALA A 426 47.55 10.54 -7.43
CA ALA A 426 47.56 10.70 -5.98
C ALA A 426 48.98 10.72 -5.38
N GLY A 427 49.99 10.39 -6.19
CA GLY A 427 51.38 10.32 -5.79
C GLY A 427 51.84 8.93 -5.30
N PRO A 428 53.16 8.71 -5.19
CA PRO A 428 53.74 7.39 -4.97
C PRO A 428 53.39 6.76 -3.62
N GLU A 429 53.08 7.57 -2.61
CA GLU A 429 52.68 7.08 -1.28
C GLU A 429 51.25 6.52 -1.27
N LEU A 430 50.36 7.05 -2.12
CA LEU A 430 48.93 6.71 -2.12
C LEU A 430 48.55 5.76 -3.24
N GLN A 431 49.23 5.82 -4.39
CA GLN A 431 48.88 5.02 -5.57
C GLN A 431 48.69 3.53 -5.22
N LYS A 432 47.68 2.90 -5.82
CA LYS A 432 47.34 1.48 -5.64
C LYS A 432 46.81 1.10 -4.25
N LYS A 433 46.54 2.06 -3.35
CA LYS A 433 45.92 1.81 -2.04
C LYS A 433 44.42 2.07 -2.04
N ALA A 434 43.66 1.17 -1.42
CA ALA A 434 42.20 1.29 -1.33
C ALA A 434 41.78 2.41 -0.37
N VAL A 435 40.91 3.33 -0.80
CA VAL A 435 40.60 4.57 -0.06
C VAL A 435 39.89 4.32 1.27
N LEU A 436 39.00 3.31 1.33
CA LEU A 436 38.24 2.95 2.54
C LEU A 436 39.00 2.03 3.52
N GLY A 437 40.32 1.88 3.34
CA GLY A 437 41.18 1.07 4.20
C GLY A 437 42.59 1.66 4.23
N GLU A 438 43.53 0.93 3.64
CA GLU A 438 44.96 1.27 3.62
C GLU A 438 45.26 2.71 3.15
N GLY A 439 44.50 3.22 2.17
CA GLY A 439 44.65 4.60 1.70
C GLY A 439 44.33 5.63 2.78
N THR A 440 43.28 5.42 3.58
CA THR A 440 42.97 6.27 4.73
C THR A 440 44.08 6.18 5.80
N ASP A 441 44.63 4.98 6.06
CA ASP A 441 45.75 4.81 7.00
C ASP A 441 46.96 5.64 6.59
N VAL A 442 47.32 5.60 5.30
CA VAL A 442 48.45 6.36 4.77
C VAL A 442 48.21 7.86 4.84
N VAL A 443 47.03 8.35 4.44
CA VAL A 443 46.73 9.79 4.54
C VAL A 443 46.84 10.30 5.97
N ILE A 444 46.32 9.56 6.95
CA ILE A 444 46.43 9.93 8.37
C ILE A 444 47.91 9.97 8.79
N LYS A 445 48.71 8.98 8.38
CA LYS A 445 50.15 8.96 8.66
C LYS A 445 50.88 10.15 8.04
N MET A 446 50.54 10.53 6.80
CA MET A 446 51.10 11.72 6.15
C MET A 446 50.76 13.00 6.92
N LEU A 447 49.54 13.13 7.44
CA LEU A 447 49.13 14.25 8.30
C LEU A 447 49.89 14.27 9.63
N GLN A 448 50.21 13.10 10.20
CA GLN A 448 51.04 13.00 11.41
C GLN A 448 52.49 13.43 11.12
N THR A 449 53.08 12.94 10.04
CA THR A 449 54.46 13.26 9.64
C THR A 449 54.63 14.76 9.34
N SER A 450 53.64 15.38 8.71
CA SER A 450 53.60 16.83 8.45
C SER A 450 53.20 17.67 9.67
N LYS A 451 52.90 17.04 10.82
CA LYS A 451 52.44 17.68 12.07
C LYS A 451 51.14 18.50 11.91
N ASN A 452 50.34 18.18 10.89
CA ASN A 452 49.06 18.82 10.61
C ASN A 452 47.85 18.05 11.19
N LEU A 453 48.03 16.81 11.67
CA LEU A 453 46.98 16.10 12.42
C LEU A 453 46.89 16.62 13.86
N VAL A 454 45.68 17.02 14.30
CA VAL A 454 45.42 17.43 15.69
C VAL A 454 44.91 16.27 16.53
N LYS A 455 43.87 15.59 16.04
CA LYS A 455 43.27 14.43 16.71
C LYS A 455 42.64 13.50 15.68
N GLU A 456 42.69 12.22 15.97
CA GLU A 456 41.95 11.16 15.29
C GLU A 456 41.01 10.50 16.30
N GLU A 457 39.77 10.23 15.90
CA GLU A 457 38.81 9.50 16.73
C GLU A 457 37.90 8.62 15.88
N LYS A 458 37.28 7.61 16.50
CA LYS A 458 36.25 6.79 15.85
C LYS A 458 34.89 7.45 16.06
N MET A 459 34.12 7.57 14.99
CA MET A 459 32.77 8.12 15.01
C MET A 459 31.78 7.12 14.44
N ILE A 460 30.71 6.86 15.19
CA ILE A 460 29.57 6.07 14.72
C ILE A 460 28.53 7.02 14.15
N HIS A 461 28.15 6.81 12.89
CA HIS A 461 27.13 7.63 12.23
C HIS A 461 26.47 6.88 11.06
N SER A 462 25.40 7.47 10.55
CA SER A 462 24.69 6.94 9.37
C SER A 462 25.50 7.18 8.10
N TYR A 463 25.84 6.09 7.38
CA TYR A 463 26.64 6.16 6.16
C TYR A 463 25.99 5.36 5.02
N PRO A 464 26.06 5.83 3.76
CA PRO A 464 25.45 5.14 2.62
C PRO A 464 26.22 3.88 2.24
N TYR A 465 25.47 2.81 2.02
CA TYR A 465 25.93 1.50 1.59
C TYR A 465 25.21 1.12 0.31
N ASP A 466 25.87 0.30 -0.51
CA ASP A 466 25.23 -0.37 -1.63
C ASP A 466 24.16 -1.32 -1.07
N TRP A 467 22.90 -1.06 -1.42
CA TRP A 467 21.74 -1.81 -0.94
C TRP A 467 21.79 -3.31 -1.24
N ARG A 468 22.64 -3.77 -2.18
CA ARG A 468 22.80 -5.18 -2.53
C ARG A 468 24.03 -5.79 -1.89
N THR A 469 25.21 -5.20 -2.07
CA THR A 469 26.45 -5.79 -1.54
C THR A 469 26.61 -5.56 -0.04
N LYS A 470 25.85 -4.62 0.53
CA LYS A 470 25.95 -4.19 1.93
C LYS A 470 27.37 -3.72 2.28
N LYS A 471 28.06 -3.11 1.31
CA LYS A 471 29.38 -2.48 1.50
C LYS A 471 29.28 -0.96 1.36
N PRO A 472 30.17 -0.17 2.00
CA PRO A 472 30.13 1.28 1.93
C PRO A 472 30.35 1.80 0.50
N VAL A 473 29.67 2.89 0.14
CA VAL A 473 29.88 3.59 -1.12
C VAL A 473 30.84 4.77 -0.95
N VAL A 474 31.42 5.23 -2.05
CA VAL A 474 32.19 6.47 -2.10
C VAL A 474 31.53 7.44 -3.08
N ILE A 475 31.78 8.74 -2.91
CA ILE A 475 31.43 9.73 -3.92
C ILE A 475 32.68 9.96 -4.76
N ARG A 476 32.57 9.82 -6.08
CA ARG A 476 33.66 10.14 -7.02
C ARG A 476 33.11 10.78 -8.29
N ALA A 477 33.90 11.66 -8.90
CA ALA A 477 33.52 12.28 -10.15
C ALA A 477 33.70 11.29 -11.31
N SER A 478 32.66 11.17 -12.13
CA SER A 478 32.65 10.30 -13.31
C SER A 478 31.87 10.97 -14.44
N LYS A 479 32.25 10.68 -15.69
CA LYS A 479 31.50 11.15 -16.87
C LYS A 479 30.28 10.27 -17.01
N GLN A 480 29.11 10.82 -16.75
CA GLN A 480 27.84 10.09 -16.74
C GLN A 480 26.78 10.86 -17.55
N TRP A 481 25.71 10.14 -17.92
CA TRP A 481 24.53 10.69 -18.56
C TRP A 481 23.48 11.06 -17.51
N PHE A 482 22.94 12.26 -17.62
CA PHE A 482 21.99 12.82 -16.67
C PHE A 482 20.74 13.34 -17.37
N ILE A 483 19.61 13.29 -16.67
CA ILE A 483 18.42 14.07 -16.99
C ILE A 483 18.40 15.32 -16.11
N ASN A 484 18.24 16.49 -16.71
CA ASN A 484 18.02 17.76 -16.00
C ASN A 484 16.60 17.80 -15.44
N ILE A 485 16.46 17.59 -14.13
CA ILE A 485 15.15 17.59 -13.47
C ILE A 485 14.65 19.02 -13.26
N THR A 486 15.54 19.98 -13.06
CA THR A 486 15.19 21.40 -12.83
C THR A 486 14.27 21.96 -13.92
N GLU A 487 14.52 21.62 -15.19
CA GLU A 487 13.74 22.08 -16.35
C GLU A 487 12.32 21.46 -16.42
N VAL A 488 12.11 20.28 -15.85
CA VAL A 488 10.79 19.59 -15.85
C VAL A 488 10.03 19.77 -14.53
N LYS A 489 10.73 20.17 -13.47
CA LYS A 489 10.27 20.24 -12.09
C LYS A 489 8.98 21.03 -11.92
N THR A 490 8.97 22.27 -12.42
CA THR A 490 7.83 23.19 -12.28
C THR A 490 6.59 22.65 -12.97
N THR A 491 6.75 22.12 -14.18
CA THR A 491 5.64 21.52 -14.95
C THR A 491 5.11 20.26 -14.25
N ALA A 492 6.00 19.41 -13.74
CA ALA A 492 5.62 18.19 -13.02
C ALA A 492 4.80 18.52 -11.75
N LYS A 493 5.24 19.51 -10.96
CA LYS A 493 4.52 19.96 -9.76
C LYS A 493 3.15 20.54 -10.07
N GLU A 494 3.00 21.29 -11.16
CA GLU A 494 1.71 21.83 -11.57
C GLU A 494 0.74 20.72 -11.99
N LEU A 495 1.21 19.76 -12.80
CA LEU A 495 0.39 18.63 -13.23
C LEU A 495 -0.03 17.74 -12.05
N LEU A 496 0.83 17.55 -11.05
CA LEU A 496 0.51 16.78 -9.85
C LEU A 496 -0.68 17.34 -9.07
N LYS A 497 -0.96 18.65 -9.14
CA LYS A 497 -2.16 19.24 -8.50
C LYS A 497 -3.47 18.75 -9.12
N THR A 498 -3.42 18.28 -10.37
CA THR A 498 -4.58 17.75 -11.10
C THR A 498 -4.79 16.25 -10.86
N VAL A 499 -3.83 15.57 -10.23
CA VAL A 499 -3.86 14.13 -9.96
C VAL A 499 -4.47 13.88 -8.59
N LYS A 500 -5.39 12.91 -8.51
CA LYS A 500 -5.96 12.47 -7.23
C LYS A 500 -5.00 11.52 -6.51
N PHE A 501 -4.55 11.87 -5.31
CA PHE A 501 -3.73 11.00 -4.46
C PHE A 501 -4.55 10.38 -3.32
N ILE A 502 -4.33 9.08 -3.07
CA ILE A 502 -4.97 8.34 -1.98
C ILE A 502 -3.88 7.53 -1.25
N PRO A 503 -3.54 7.85 0.01
CA PRO A 503 -4.02 9.00 0.78
C PRO A 503 -3.46 10.33 0.25
N GLY A 504 -4.18 11.44 0.49
CA GLY A 504 -3.78 12.76 -0.02
C GLY A 504 -2.39 13.23 0.44
N ALA A 505 -1.91 12.77 1.60
CA ALA A 505 -0.57 13.09 2.11
C ALA A 505 0.58 12.61 1.21
N ALA A 506 0.35 11.59 0.36
CA ALA A 506 1.35 11.06 -0.56
C ALA A 506 1.79 12.09 -1.62
N LEU A 507 0.94 13.05 -1.98
CA LEU A 507 1.27 14.12 -2.92
C LEU A 507 2.45 14.96 -2.39
N ASN A 508 2.37 15.42 -1.14
CA ASN A 508 3.40 16.28 -0.55
C ASN A 508 4.74 15.55 -0.48
N ALA A 509 4.74 14.27 -0.08
CA ALA A 509 5.94 13.44 -0.06
C ALA A 509 6.59 13.34 -1.45
N MET A 510 5.80 13.13 -2.50
CA MET A 510 6.31 13.08 -3.87
C MET A 510 6.89 14.42 -4.34
N VAL A 511 6.23 15.54 -4.00
CA VAL A 511 6.70 16.89 -4.32
C VAL A 511 8.01 17.21 -3.60
N ASP A 512 8.12 16.89 -2.32
CA ASP A 512 9.34 17.11 -1.52
C ASP A 512 10.54 16.33 -2.08
N MET A 513 10.30 15.09 -2.55
CA MET A 513 11.32 14.28 -3.21
C MET A 513 11.78 14.90 -4.54
N ILE A 514 10.84 15.40 -5.35
CA ILE A 514 11.16 16.14 -6.58
C ILE A 514 11.95 17.41 -6.24
N ASP A 515 11.64 18.07 -5.11
CA ASP A 515 12.29 19.32 -4.72
C ASP A 515 13.77 19.19 -4.40
N ARG A 516 14.20 18.03 -3.87
CA ARG A 516 15.59 17.76 -3.49
C ARG A 516 16.46 17.29 -4.65
N ARG A 517 15.89 16.98 -5.82
CA ARG A 517 16.58 16.31 -6.92
C ARG A 517 16.82 17.24 -8.12
N PRO A 518 18.05 17.79 -8.31
CA PRO A 518 18.35 18.66 -9.45
C PRO A 518 18.59 17.89 -10.75
N TYR A 519 19.06 16.64 -10.68
CA TYR A 519 19.32 15.79 -11.83
C TYR A 519 19.11 14.31 -11.51
N TRP A 520 19.02 13.48 -12.55
CA TRP A 520 18.92 12.03 -12.44
C TRP A 520 20.01 11.38 -13.29
N CYS A 521 20.97 10.69 -12.66
CA CYS A 521 21.98 9.87 -13.34
C CYS A 521 21.34 8.63 -13.97
N ILE A 522 21.34 8.53 -15.30
CA ILE A 522 20.68 7.46 -16.06
C ILE A 522 21.63 6.46 -16.69
N SER A 523 22.95 6.65 -16.60
CA SER A 523 23.92 5.66 -17.09
C SER A 523 24.35 4.70 -15.98
N ARG A 524 24.65 3.45 -16.37
CA ARG A 524 25.20 2.40 -15.52
C ARG A 524 26.29 1.64 -16.28
N GLN A 525 27.40 1.31 -15.60
CA GLN A 525 28.55 0.61 -16.18
C GLN A 525 28.35 -0.90 -16.09
N ARG A 526 27.28 -1.39 -16.71
CA ARG A 526 26.81 -2.77 -16.63
C ARG A 526 26.39 -3.26 -18.01
N VAL A 527 26.08 -4.54 -18.13
CA VAL A 527 25.84 -5.17 -19.43
C VAL A 527 24.40 -5.66 -19.62
N TRP A 528 23.64 -5.91 -18.56
CA TRP A 528 22.26 -6.37 -18.63
C TRP A 528 21.27 -5.21 -18.50
N GLY A 529 20.97 -4.61 -19.63
CA GLY A 529 19.94 -3.60 -19.82
C GLY A 529 20.01 -3.00 -21.21
N VAL A 530 19.26 -1.92 -21.41
CA VAL A 530 19.19 -1.23 -22.70
C VAL A 530 20.41 -0.31 -22.86
N PRO A 531 21.27 -0.51 -23.87
CA PRO A 531 22.45 0.33 -24.09
C PRO A 531 22.06 1.80 -24.36
N ILE A 532 22.89 2.73 -23.86
CA ILE A 532 22.78 4.13 -24.27
C ILE A 532 23.32 4.24 -25.70
N PRO A 533 22.48 4.60 -26.70
CA PRO A 533 22.79 4.48 -28.12
C PRO A 533 23.69 5.63 -28.62
N VAL A 534 24.87 5.77 -28.02
CA VAL A 534 25.84 6.83 -28.29
C VAL A 534 27.17 6.22 -28.69
N PHE A 535 27.80 6.79 -29.72
CA PHE A 535 29.16 6.41 -30.11
C PHE A 535 30.16 7.45 -29.61
N HIS A 536 31.24 7.02 -28.98
CA HIS A 536 32.31 7.89 -28.48
C HIS A 536 33.46 7.94 -29.47
N HIS A 537 34.05 9.13 -29.65
CA HIS A 537 35.29 9.25 -30.39
C HIS A 537 36.43 8.56 -29.60
N LYS A 538 37.32 7.83 -30.29
CA LYS A 538 38.40 7.04 -29.65
C LYS A 538 39.36 7.88 -28.79
N THR A 539 39.67 9.10 -29.24
CA THR A 539 40.69 9.97 -28.63
C THR A 539 40.19 11.33 -28.13
N LYS A 540 39.03 11.80 -28.60
CA LYS A 540 38.48 13.13 -28.25
C LYS A 540 37.29 12.95 -27.31
N ASP A 541 36.97 13.99 -26.53
CA ASP A 541 35.75 13.98 -25.71
C ASP A 541 34.49 14.36 -26.52
N GLU A 542 34.39 13.78 -27.71
CA GLU A 542 33.28 13.97 -28.65
C GLU A 542 32.43 12.69 -28.70
N TYR A 543 31.16 12.86 -29.05
CA TYR A 543 30.24 11.74 -29.19
C TYR A 543 29.23 12.00 -30.30
N LEU A 544 28.80 10.92 -30.96
CA LEU A 544 27.86 10.93 -32.08
C LEU A 544 26.51 10.39 -31.62
N ILE A 545 25.50 11.26 -31.72
CA ILE A 545 24.09 10.94 -31.52
C ILE A 545 23.23 11.92 -32.33
N ASN A 546 22.36 11.40 -33.19
CA ASN A 546 21.39 12.20 -33.93
C ASN A 546 20.15 11.37 -34.29
N SER A 547 19.17 11.98 -34.95
CA SER A 547 17.88 11.35 -35.24
C SER A 547 18.03 10.15 -36.16
N GLN A 548 18.96 10.22 -37.12
CA GLN A 548 19.23 9.14 -38.06
C GLN A 548 19.88 7.94 -37.36
N THR A 549 20.87 8.17 -36.48
CA THR A 549 21.51 7.08 -35.73
C THR A 549 20.52 6.40 -34.80
N ILE A 550 19.73 7.18 -34.05
CA ILE A 550 18.76 6.61 -33.11
C ILE A 550 17.66 5.84 -33.82
N GLU A 551 17.07 6.37 -34.89
CA GLU A 551 15.99 5.65 -35.58
C GLU A 551 16.50 4.37 -36.25
N HIS A 552 17.74 4.37 -36.76
CA HIS A 552 18.38 3.15 -37.26
C HIS A 552 18.57 2.11 -36.17
N ILE A 553 19.15 2.50 -35.03
CA ILE A 553 19.37 1.61 -33.88
C ILE A 553 18.03 1.09 -33.33
N ALA A 554 17.03 1.96 -33.16
CA ALA A 554 15.71 1.58 -32.67
C ALA A 554 15.05 0.54 -33.58
N LYS A 555 15.18 0.66 -34.91
CA LYS A 555 14.69 -0.36 -35.86
C LYS A 555 15.43 -1.69 -35.73
N LEU A 556 16.76 -1.66 -35.57
CA LEU A 556 17.55 -2.87 -35.35
C LEU A 556 17.15 -3.57 -34.04
N VAL A 557 17.02 -2.80 -32.96
CA VAL A 557 16.59 -3.29 -31.64
C VAL A 557 15.16 -3.85 -31.71
N GLU A 558 14.26 -3.19 -32.44
CA GLU A 558 12.88 -3.68 -32.61
C GLU A 558 12.83 -5.06 -33.30
N GLN A 559 13.74 -5.33 -34.24
CA GLN A 559 13.79 -6.56 -35.02
C GLN A 559 14.61 -7.68 -34.35
N HIS A 560 15.69 -7.32 -33.65
CA HIS A 560 16.72 -8.26 -33.21
C HIS A 560 17.02 -8.18 -31.70
N GLY A 561 16.43 -7.23 -30.97
CA GLY A 561 16.70 -6.95 -29.56
C GLY A 561 17.99 -6.16 -29.32
N SER A 562 18.21 -5.70 -28.10
CA SER A 562 19.37 -4.87 -27.72
C SER A 562 20.73 -5.59 -27.74
N ASP A 563 20.75 -6.91 -27.94
CA ASP A 563 22.00 -7.69 -28.09
C ASP A 563 22.81 -7.27 -29.31
N ILE A 564 22.17 -6.69 -30.32
CA ILE A 564 22.84 -6.18 -31.53
C ILE A 564 23.90 -5.13 -31.22
N TRP A 565 23.75 -4.36 -30.15
CA TRP A 565 24.74 -3.35 -29.73
C TRP A 565 26.09 -3.96 -29.34
N TRP A 566 26.07 -5.19 -28.84
CA TRP A 566 27.25 -5.90 -28.33
C TRP A 566 27.85 -6.87 -29.35
N THR A 567 27.10 -7.19 -30.42
CA THR A 567 27.45 -8.26 -31.36
C THR A 567 27.72 -7.77 -32.77
N LEU A 568 27.04 -6.70 -33.20
CA LEU A 568 27.29 -6.13 -34.52
C LEU A 568 28.54 -5.25 -34.50
N PRO A 569 29.30 -5.23 -35.61
CA PRO A 569 30.42 -4.31 -35.72
C PRO A 569 29.92 -2.85 -35.82
N PRO A 570 30.69 -1.87 -35.33
CA PRO A 570 30.24 -0.47 -35.23
C PRO A 570 29.67 0.14 -36.52
N GLU A 571 30.22 -0.22 -37.68
CA GLU A 571 29.76 0.24 -38.99
C GLU A 571 28.35 -0.23 -39.36
N GLN A 572 27.88 -1.35 -38.80
CA GLN A 572 26.51 -1.86 -39.03
C GLN A 572 25.49 -1.20 -38.08
N LEU A 573 25.96 -0.64 -36.97
CA LEU A 573 25.15 0.12 -36.02
C LEU A 573 24.88 1.57 -36.48
N LEU A 574 25.54 2.01 -37.55
CA LEU A 574 25.35 3.32 -38.17
C LEU A 574 24.57 3.21 -39.50
N PRO A 575 23.67 4.15 -39.81
CA PRO A 575 23.09 4.24 -41.13
C PRO A 575 24.15 4.64 -42.15
N LYS A 576 24.00 4.18 -43.41
CA LYS A 576 24.98 4.38 -44.49
C LYS A 576 25.39 5.84 -44.69
N ASP A 577 24.43 6.75 -44.62
CA ASP A 577 24.67 8.18 -44.82
C ASP A 577 25.56 8.76 -43.70
N VAL A 578 25.26 8.47 -42.43
CA VAL A 578 26.08 8.91 -41.28
C VAL A 578 27.45 8.26 -41.33
N LEU A 579 27.52 6.95 -41.64
CA LEU A 579 28.78 6.24 -41.79
C LEU A 579 29.70 6.89 -42.83
N SER A 580 29.15 7.38 -43.94
CA SER A 580 29.91 8.09 -44.96
C SER A 580 30.44 9.45 -44.48
N GLN A 581 29.71 10.15 -43.61
CA GLN A 581 30.12 11.44 -43.05
C GLN A 581 31.25 11.32 -42.02
N VAL A 582 31.34 10.17 -41.34
CA VAL A 582 32.35 9.91 -40.30
C VAL A 582 33.55 9.07 -40.78
N GLY A 583 33.78 9.00 -42.10
CA GLY A 583 34.97 8.41 -42.71
C GLY A 583 34.80 6.99 -43.30
N GLY A 584 33.64 6.35 -43.14
CA GLY A 584 33.37 5.00 -43.64
C GLY A 584 33.93 3.87 -42.77
N PRO A 585 33.69 2.59 -43.13
CA PRO A 585 34.06 1.43 -42.30
C PRO A 585 35.55 1.34 -41.94
N GLY A 586 36.44 1.75 -42.87
CA GLY A 586 37.89 1.64 -42.71
C GLY A 586 38.56 2.78 -41.93
N ALA A 587 37.85 3.87 -41.66
CA ALA A 587 38.37 5.05 -40.97
C ALA A 587 37.48 5.50 -39.80
N LEU A 588 36.63 4.61 -39.28
CA LEU A 588 35.69 4.93 -38.22
C LEU A 588 36.42 5.24 -36.90
N GLU A 589 36.41 6.50 -36.48
CA GLU A 589 36.97 6.98 -35.21
C GLU A 589 36.00 6.87 -34.03
N TYR A 590 34.76 6.44 -34.29
CA TYR A 590 33.69 6.31 -33.30
C TYR A 590 33.46 4.85 -32.88
N VAL A 591 33.34 4.61 -31.58
CA VAL A 591 33.09 3.28 -30.99
C VAL A 591 31.81 3.28 -30.13
N PRO A 592 31.04 2.18 -30.11
CA PRO A 592 29.84 2.09 -29.27
C PRO A 592 30.17 2.30 -27.79
N GLY A 593 29.36 3.10 -27.11
CA GLY A 593 29.42 3.26 -25.66
C GLY A 593 29.13 1.97 -24.91
N GLN A 594 29.67 1.89 -23.69
CA GLN A 594 29.56 0.71 -22.82
C GLN A 594 28.51 0.88 -21.71
N ASP A 595 27.90 2.06 -21.60
CA ASP A 595 26.88 2.34 -20.59
C ASP A 595 25.51 1.81 -21.02
N ILE A 596 24.76 1.28 -20.06
CA ILE A 596 23.33 0.98 -20.19
C ILE A 596 22.49 2.01 -19.44
N LEU A 597 21.20 2.07 -19.77
CA LEU A 597 20.22 2.88 -19.07
C LEU A 597 19.90 2.33 -17.67
N ASP A 598 19.55 3.25 -16.78
CA ASP A 598 19.01 2.97 -15.45
C ASP A 598 17.66 2.24 -15.55
N ILE A 599 17.44 1.22 -14.72
CA ILE A 599 16.18 0.47 -14.63
C ILE A 599 14.96 1.35 -14.31
N TRP A 600 15.17 2.46 -13.60
CA TRP A 600 14.09 3.41 -13.36
C TRP A 600 13.67 4.14 -14.63
N PHE A 601 14.56 4.22 -15.63
CA PHE A 601 14.24 4.72 -16.97
C PHE A 601 13.50 3.66 -17.78
N ASP A 602 13.87 2.38 -17.65
CA ASP A 602 13.13 1.24 -18.22
C ASP A 602 11.68 1.27 -17.75
N SER A 603 11.44 1.10 -16.45
CA SER A 603 10.10 1.09 -15.87
C SER A 603 9.39 2.45 -16.02
N GLY A 604 10.12 3.55 -15.90
CA GLY A 604 9.60 4.92 -16.04
C GLY A 604 9.07 5.23 -17.44
N THR A 605 9.51 4.51 -18.49
CA THR A 605 9.00 4.71 -19.85
C THR A 605 7.90 3.73 -20.25
N SER A 606 7.44 2.86 -19.34
CA SER A 606 6.38 1.87 -19.59
C SER A 606 5.07 2.47 -20.12
N TRP A 607 4.74 3.70 -19.74
CA TRP A 607 3.57 4.43 -20.25
C TRP A 607 3.60 4.62 -21.78
N SER A 608 4.78 4.58 -22.40
CA SER A 608 4.96 4.76 -23.85
C SER A 608 4.65 3.49 -24.63
N CYS A 609 4.77 2.35 -23.95
CA CYS A 609 4.60 1.01 -24.51
C CYS A 609 3.19 0.46 -24.27
N VAL A 610 2.62 0.71 -23.08
CA VAL A 610 1.47 -0.04 -22.56
C VAL A 610 0.15 0.71 -22.63
N LEU A 611 0.16 2.05 -22.56
CA LEU A 611 -1.08 2.82 -22.63
C LEU A 611 -1.71 2.70 -24.03
N PRO A 612 -3.05 2.58 -24.15
CA PRO A 612 -3.71 2.21 -25.40
C PRO A 612 -3.60 3.24 -26.54
N GLY A 613 -3.13 4.45 -26.26
CA GLY A 613 -3.04 5.51 -27.26
C GLY A 613 -2.01 6.59 -26.94
N THR A 614 -1.59 7.32 -27.97
CA THR A 614 -0.68 8.46 -27.87
C THR A 614 -1.33 9.58 -27.06
N GLY A 615 -0.79 9.84 -25.86
CA GLY A 615 -1.27 10.93 -24.99
C GLY A 615 -2.45 10.57 -24.07
N GLN A 616 -2.86 9.30 -24.03
CA GLN A 616 -3.75 8.81 -22.98
C GLN A 616 -3.05 8.78 -21.62
N MET A 617 -3.84 8.90 -20.55
CA MET A 617 -3.41 8.75 -19.16
C MET A 617 -4.14 7.55 -18.57
N ALA A 618 -3.45 6.76 -17.76
CA ALA A 618 -4.10 5.72 -16.96
C ALA A 618 -5.09 6.36 -15.98
N ASP A 619 -6.22 5.70 -15.74
CA ASP A 619 -7.16 6.11 -14.70
C ASP A 619 -6.58 5.88 -13.30
N LEU A 620 -5.76 4.83 -13.17
CA LEU A 620 -5.15 4.44 -11.90
C LEU A 620 -3.71 3.92 -12.06
N TYR A 621 -2.82 4.42 -11.20
CA TYR A 621 -1.58 3.77 -10.79
C TYR A 621 -1.73 3.36 -9.31
N LEU A 622 -1.39 2.12 -8.95
CA LEU A 622 -1.51 1.61 -7.58
C LEU A 622 -0.26 0.81 -7.21
N GLU A 623 0.55 1.31 -6.28
CA GLU A 623 1.78 0.67 -5.82
C GLU A 623 2.09 0.97 -4.34
N GLY A 624 3.18 0.37 -3.84
CA GLY A 624 3.70 0.63 -2.50
C GLY A 624 4.29 2.03 -2.34
N LYS A 625 4.39 2.50 -1.10
CA LYS A 625 4.92 3.83 -0.75
C LYS A 625 6.37 4.09 -1.22
N ASP A 626 7.17 3.05 -1.40
CA ASP A 626 8.51 3.13 -2.02
C ASP A 626 8.49 3.69 -3.44
N GLN A 627 7.38 3.53 -4.15
CA GLN A 627 7.28 3.95 -5.55
C GLN A 627 7.08 5.46 -5.72
N LEU A 628 6.89 6.22 -4.63
CA LEU A 628 6.85 7.69 -4.66
C LEU A 628 8.18 8.31 -5.14
N GLY A 629 9.31 7.70 -4.77
CA GLY A 629 10.64 8.05 -5.28
C GLY A 629 11.11 7.16 -6.44
N GLY A 630 10.42 6.04 -6.68
CA GLY A 630 10.68 5.09 -7.75
C GLY A 630 9.77 5.31 -8.96
N TRP A 631 8.93 4.33 -9.26
CA TRP A 631 8.19 4.23 -10.52
C TRP A 631 7.19 5.35 -10.79
N PHE A 632 6.50 5.86 -9.76
CA PHE A 632 5.58 7.00 -9.93
C PHE A 632 6.34 8.23 -10.41
N GLN A 633 7.50 8.50 -9.81
CA GLN A 633 8.31 9.65 -10.12
C GLN A 633 8.98 9.50 -11.48
N SER A 634 9.61 8.35 -11.78
CA SER A 634 10.25 8.14 -13.08
C SER A 634 9.24 8.17 -14.23
N SER A 635 8.04 7.62 -14.04
CA SER A 635 6.93 7.71 -15.00
C SER A 635 6.48 9.15 -15.22
N LEU A 636 6.29 9.91 -14.14
CA LEU A 636 5.91 11.32 -14.23
C LEU A 636 6.97 12.13 -14.98
N LEU A 637 8.24 12.03 -14.57
CA LEU A 637 9.32 12.85 -15.10
C LEU A 637 9.55 12.61 -16.60
N THR A 638 9.57 11.35 -17.02
CA THR A 638 9.72 10.99 -18.45
C THR A 638 8.49 11.40 -19.26
N SER A 639 7.27 11.21 -18.75
CA SER A 639 6.04 11.64 -19.44
C SER A 639 5.95 13.16 -19.54
N VAL A 640 6.34 13.91 -18.52
CA VAL A 640 6.39 15.39 -18.56
C VAL A 640 7.45 15.86 -19.55
N ALA A 641 8.63 15.25 -19.56
CA ALA A 641 9.69 15.60 -20.50
C ALA A 641 9.24 15.42 -21.97
N VAL A 642 8.55 14.31 -22.27
CA VAL A 642 8.14 13.98 -23.64
C VAL A 642 6.80 14.60 -24.03
N ARG A 643 5.76 14.38 -23.22
CA ARG A 643 4.34 14.66 -23.52
C ARG A 643 3.80 15.91 -22.84
N LYS A 644 4.51 16.49 -21.87
CA LYS A 644 4.03 17.60 -21.01
C LYS A 644 2.72 17.26 -20.29
N LYS A 645 2.54 15.99 -19.93
CA LYS A 645 1.35 15.45 -19.23
C LYS A 645 1.75 14.44 -18.18
N ALA A 646 0.95 14.30 -17.12
CA ALA A 646 1.06 13.18 -16.19
C ALA A 646 0.62 11.89 -16.89
N PRO A 647 1.22 10.72 -16.57
CA PRO A 647 0.80 9.46 -17.16
C PRO A 647 -0.42 8.82 -16.45
N PHE A 648 -0.90 9.44 -15.36
CA PHE A 648 -1.99 8.92 -14.51
C PHE A 648 -2.94 10.03 -14.06
N LYS A 649 -4.20 9.66 -13.79
CA LYS A 649 -5.24 10.52 -13.19
C LYS A 649 -5.36 10.34 -11.67
N THR A 650 -5.19 9.11 -11.20
CA THR A 650 -5.25 8.74 -9.77
C THR A 650 -4.03 7.93 -9.38
N VAL A 651 -3.46 8.21 -8.22
CA VAL A 651 -2.40 7.43 -7.58
C VAL A 651 -2.90 6.91 -6.24
N VAL A 652 -2.93 5.58 -6.08
CA VAL A 652 -3.22 4.91 -4.81
C VAL A 652 -1.92 4.34 -4.26
N VAL A 653 -1.63 4.66 -3.00
CA VAL A 653 -0.38 4.26 -2.34
C VAL A 653 -0.71 3.37 -1.16
N HIS A 654 -0.18 2.15 -1.15
CA HIS A 654 -0.29 1.25 -0.02
C HIS A 654 0.99 1.19 0.83
N GLY A 655 0.86 0.82 2.11
CA GLY A 655 2.00 0.59 3.01
C GLY A 655 2.73 -0.73 2.73
N PHE A 656 3.77 -1.02 3.52
CA PHE A 656 4.46 -2.30 3.43
C PHE A 656 3.76 -3.37 4.26
N THR A 657 4.04 -4.61 3.89
CA THR A 657 3.67 -5.76 4.70
C THR A 657 4.71 -5.97 5.80
N LEU A 658 4.25 -6.14 7.04
CA LEU A 658 5.04 -6.46 8.23
C LEU A 658 4.63 -7.82 8.80
N GLY A 659 5.52 -8.44 9.56
CA GLY A 659 5.18 -9.62 10.36
C GLY A 659 4.18 -9.29 11.47
N GLU A 660 3.69 -10.32 12.15
CA GLU A 660 2.63 -10.20 13.17
C GLU A 660 3.05 -9.32 14.36
N LYS A 661 4.35 -9.18 14.65
CA LYS A 661 4.88 -8.32 15.71
C LYS A 661 5.31 -6.93 15.22
N GLY A 662 4.98 -6.58 13.97
CA GLY A 662 5.36 -5.31 13.35
C GLY A 662 6.81 -5.26 12.85
N GLU A 663 7.49 -6.40 12.79
CA GLU A 663 8.85 -6.50 12.31
C GLU A 663 8.91 -6.48 10.77
N LYS A 664 10.00 -5.91 10.22
CA LYS A 664 10.25 -5.95 8.78
C LYS A 664 10.51 -7.39 8.33
N MET A 665 9.84 -7.82 7.27
CA MET A 665 10.10 -9.12 6.67
C MET A 665 11.39 -9.11 5.85
N SER A 666 12.23 -10.13 6.02
CA SER A 666 13.41 -10.33 5.19
C SER A 666 13.76 -11.80 5.08
N LYS A 667 14.30 -12.21 3.91
CA LYS A 667 14.74 -13.59 3.68
C LYS A 667 15.81 -14.04 4.68
N SER A 668 16.70 -13.13 5.09
CA SER A 668 17.75 -13.39 6.08
C SER A 668 17.22 -13.63 7.49
N LEU A 669 16.08 -13.02 7.86
CA LEU A 669 15.41 -13.27 9.16
C LEU A 669 14.50 -14.50 9.12
N GLY A 670 14.29 -15.11 7.95
CA GLY A 670 13.45 -16.30 7.78
C GLY A 670 11.96 -16.08 8.03
N ASN A 671 11.50 -14.83 8.21
CA ASN A 671 10.11 -14.49 8.55
C ASN A 671 9.25 -14.10 7.33
N VAL A 672 9.67 -14.46 6.11
CA VAL A 672 8.94 -14.15 4.88
C VAL A 672 7.81 -15.15 4.68
N ILE A 673 6.59 -14.65 4.57
CA ILE A 673 5.41 -15.48 4.26
C ILE A 673 5.31 -15.67 2.73
N ASN A 674 5.32 -16.92 2.30
CA ASN A 674 5.12 -17.31 0.90
C ASN A 674 3.60 -17.46 0.63
N PRO A 675 3.02 -16.71 -0.33
CA PRO A 675 1.61 -16.85 -0.72
C PRO A 675 1.20 -18.27 -1.11
N ASP A 676 2.10 -19.05 -1.72
CA ASP A 676 1.78 -20.43 -2.14
C ASP A 676 1.57 -21.34 -0.92
N ILE A 677 2.32 -21.11 0.16
CA ILE A 677 2.13 -21.80 1.44
C ILE A 677 0.80 -21.40 2.08
N VAL A 678 0.40 -20.13 1.99
CA VAL A 678 -0.92 -19.69 2.49
C VAL A 678 -2.04 -20.40 1.74
N ILE A 679 -1.95 -20.50 0.42
CA ILE A 679 -3.01 -21.09 -0.42
C ILE A 679 -3.04 -22.61 -0.29
N SER A 680 -1.88 -23.25 -0.48
CA SER A 680 -1.76 -24.70 -0.61
C SER A 680 -1.44 -25.42 0.70
N GLY A 681 -1.09 -24.69 1.75
CA GLY A 681 -0.57 -25.23 2.99
C GLY A 681 0.92 -25.58 2.92
N GLY A 682 1.56 -25.59 4.07
CA GLY A 682 2.96 -25.96 4.22
C GLY A 682 3.19 -27.45 4.45
N GLN A 683 4.41 -27.81 4.83
CA GLN A 683 4.76 -29.20 5.18
C GLN A 683 4.00 -29.66 6.44
N ASP A 684 3.89 -28.77 7.44
CA ASP A 684 3.10 -28.99 8.65
C ASP A 684 1.76 -28.24 8.54
N GLN A 685 0.74 -28.94 8.05
CA GLN A 685 -0.60 -28.37 7.85
C GLN A 685 -1.30 -27.96 9.14
N THR A 686 -0.78 -28.34 10.32
CA THR A 686 -1.34 -27.89 11.60
C THR A 686 -0.90 -26.46 11.91
N LYS A 687 0.29 -26.06 11.46
CA LYS A 687 0.84 -24.70 11.60
C LYS A 687 0.53 -23.83 10.38
N GLU A 688 0.61 -24.43 9.20
CA GLU A 688 0.45 -23.77 7.91
C GLU A 688 -0.69 -24.46 7.12
N PRO A 689 -1.95 -24.30 7.56
CA PRO A 689 -3.07 -24.95 6.89
C PRO A 689 -3.29 -24.35 5.50
N PRO A 690 -3.82 -25.14 4.55
CA PRO A 690 -4.25 -24.62 3.24
C PRO A 690 -5.45 -23.69 3.43
N TYR A 691 -5.23 -22.39 3.34
CA TYR A 691 -6.29 -21.39 3.50
C TYR A 691 -7.07 -21.14 2.21
N GLY A 692 -6.46 -21.36 1.04
CA GLY A 692 -7.03 -20.95 -0.25
C GLY A 692 -6.75 -19.49 -0.62
N ALA A 693 -6.99 -19.14 -1.88
CA ALA A 693 -6.77 -17.81 -2.42
C ALA A 693 -7.75 -16.77 -1.86
N ASP A 694 -9.01 -17.14 -1.62
CA ASP A 694 -10.00 -16.19 -1.12
C ASP A 694 -9.70 -15.70 0.31
N VAL A 695 -9.07 -16.53 1.15
CA VAL A 695 -8.58 -16.09 2.48
C VAL A 695 -7.46 -15.05 2.34
N LEU A 696 -6.50 -15.29 1.44
CA LEU A 696 -5.43 -14.34 1.15
C LEU A 696 -6.02 -13.01 0.65
N ARG A 697 -7.04 -13.06 -0.21
CA ARG A 697 -7.71 -11.87 -0.75
C ARG A 697 -8.53 -11.11 0.29
N TRP A 698 -9.23 -11.81 1.18
CA TRP A 698 -9.94 -11.19 2.29
C TRP A 698 -9.00 -10.45 3.23
N TRP A 699 -7.87 -11.06 3.60
CA TRP A 699 -6.86 -10.41 4.42
C TRP A 699 -6.36 -9.11 3.76
N VAL A 700 -6.07 -9.13 2.45
CA VAL A 700 -5.69 -7.92 1.71
C VAL A 700 -6.78 -6.86 1.78
N ALA A 701 -8.03 -7.24 1.54
CA ALA A 701 -9.14 -6.29 1.51
C ALA A 701 -9.48 -5.73 2.89
N GLU A 702 -9.43 -6.54 3.95
CA GLU A 702 -9.74 -6.12 5.33
C GLU A 702 -8.69 -5.16 5.90
N SER A 703 -7.45 -5.29 5.44
CA SER A 703 -6.32 -4.51 5.91
C SER A 703 -6.49 -3.00 5.67
N ASN A 704 -6.01 -2.18 6.60
CA ASN A 704 -5.86 -0.74 6.34
C ASN A 704 -4.65 -0.50 5.45
N VAL A 705 -4.85 -0.66 4.14
CA VAL A 705 -3.77 -0.65 3.16
C VAL A 705 -3.01 0.66 3.05
N PHE A 706 -3.57 1.78 3.53
CA PHE A 706 -2.91 3.08 3.51
C PHE A 706 -1.86 3.25 4.63
N THR A 707 -1.76 2.27 5.53
CA THR A 707 -0.74 2.17 6.57
C THR A 707 0.05 0.86 6.41
N GLU A 708 0.99 0.60 7.32
CA GLU A 708 1.64 -0.71 7.36
C GLU A 708 0.61 -1.83 7.61
N VAL A 709 0.77 -2.94 6.89
CA VAL A 709 -0.16 -4.06 6.86
C VAL A 709 0.48 -5.26 7.55
N THR A 710 -0.10 -5.73 8.66
CA THR A 710 0.41 -6.91 9.37
C THR A 710 -0.14 -8.21 8.78
N VAL A 711 0.70 -9.23 8.73
CA VAL A 711 0.31 -10.59 8.31
C VAL A 711 0.91 -11.64 9.25
N GLY A 712 0.10 -12.64 9.56
CA GLY A 712 0.49 -13.79 10.37
C GLY A 712 -0.64 -14.81 10.48
N PRO A 713 -0.39 -15.96 11.14
CA PRO A 713 -1.39 -17.00 11.32
C PRO A 713 -2.71 -16.52 11.92
N SER A 714 -2.68 -15.59 12.90
CA SER A 714 -3.89 -15.06 13.52
C SER A 714 -4.76 -14.28 12.53
N ALA A 715 -4.14 -13.44 11.69
CA ALA A 715 -4.84 -12.65 10.69
C ALA A 715 -5.48 -13.54 9.61
N LEU A 716 -4.74 -14.55 9.13
CA LEU A 716 -5.24 -15.51 8.14
C LEU A 716 -6.35 -16.40 8.70
N SER A 717 -6.24 -16.84 9.96
CA SER A 717 -7.30 -17.60 10.62
C SER A 717 -8.56 -16.75 10.83
N ALA A 718 -8.42 -15.49 11.24
CA ALA A 718 -9.55 -14.58 11.37
C ALA A 718 -10.28 -14.38 10.04
N ALA A 719 -9.52 -14.15 8.95
CA ALA A 719 -10.06 -14.05 7.60
C ALA A 719 -10.82 -15.32 7.18
N ARG A 720 -10.26 -16.51 7.45
CA ARG A 720 -10.94 -17.80 7.19
C ARG A 720 -12.24 -17.93 7.97
N ASP A 721 -12.23 -17.55 9.25
CA ASP A 721 -13.40 -17.68 10.13
C ASP A 721 -14.51 -16.71 9.69
N ASP A 722 -14.17 -15.51 9.24
CA ASP A 722 -15.12 -14.54 8.71
C ASP A 722 -15.74 -14.99 7.38
N ILE A 723 -14.92 -15.52 6.45
CA ILE A 723 -15.43 -16.17 5.23
C ILE A 723 -16.35 -17.34 5.59
N GLY A 724 -16.03 -18.12 6.62
CA GLY A 724 -16.88 -19.20 7.10
C GLY A 724 -18.26 -18.72 7.58
N LYS A 725 -18.33 -17.59 8.31
CA LYS A 725 -19.59 -16.97 8.73
C LYS A 725 -20.40 -16.45 7.54
N LEU A 726 -19.74 -15.79 6.59
CA LEU A 726 -20.36 -15.35 5.34
C LEU A 726 -20.92 -16.55 4.57
N ARG A 727 -20.15 -17.62 4.42
CA ARG A 727 -20.56 -18.86 3.76
C ARG A 727 -21.81 -19.49 4.40
N ASN A 728 -21.88 -19.54 5.72
CA ASN A 728 -23.06 -20.04 6.42
C ASN A 728 -24.30 -19.16 6.19
N THR A 729 -24.11 -17.83 6.15
CA THR A 729 -25.18 -16.88 5.82
C THR A 729 -25.70 -17.13 4.41
N LEU A 730 -24.80 -17.28 3.43
CA LEU A 730 -25.13 -17.57 2.03
C LEU A 730 -25.84 -18.92 1.89
N ARG A 731 -25.41 -19.94 2.64
CA ARG A 731 -26.06 -21.25 2.65
C ARG A 731 -27.51 -21.17 3.15
N PHE A 732 -27.76 -20.36 4.18
CA PHE A 732 -29.13 -20.13 4.66
C PHE A 732 -29.99 -19.45 3.58
N LEU A 733 -29.46 -18.41 2.93
CA LEU A 733 -30.15 -17.70 1.85
C LEU A 733 -30.48 -18.66 0.68
N LEU A 734 -29.46 -19.34 0.14
CA LEU A 734 -29.62 -20.32 -0.94
C LEU A 734 -30.62 -21.42 -0.60
N GLY A 735 -30.55 -21.95 0.62
CA GLY A 735 -31.42 -23.01 1.07
C GLY A 735 -32.90 -22.61 1.10
N ASN A 736 -33.19 -21.34 1.41
CA ASN A 736 -34.55 -20.84 1.55
C ASN A 736 -35.15 -20.29 0.26
N VAL A 737 -34.35 -20.14 -0.80
CA VAL A 737 -34.82 -19.78 -2.15
C VAL A 737 -34.89 -21.00 -3.09
N ALA A 738 -34.72 -22.21 -2.56
CA ALA A 738 -35.00 -23.43 -3.31
C ALA A 738 -36.47 -23.46 -3.75
N GLY A 739 -36.72 -23.73 -5.04
CA GLY A 739 -38.07 -23.71 -5.61
C GLY A 739 -38.72 -22.33 -5.74
N PHE A 740 -37.98 -21.24 -5.50
CA PHE A 740 -38.43 -19.87 -5.76
C PHE A 740 -37.94 -19.38 -7.12
N ASN A 741 -38.83 -18.79 -7.91
CA ASN A 741 -38.48 -18.09 -9.14
C ASN A 741 -38.84 -16.60 -9.02
N PRO A 742 -37.85 -15.69 -8.98
CA PRO A 742 -38.11 -14.26 -8.85
C PRO A 742 -39.01 -13.67 -9.96
N GLU A 743 -39.04 -14.26 -11.15
CA GLU A 743 -39.88 -13.77 -12.25
C GLU A 743 -41.38 -14.04 -12.04
N THR A 744 -41.74 -15.10 -11.31
CA THR A 744 -43.13 -15.54 -11.13
C THR A 744 -43.63 -15.42 -9.71
N ASP A 745 -42.74 -15.55 -8.73
CA ASP A 745 -43.11 -15.74 -7.33
C ASP A 745 -42.84 -14.49 -6.47
N SER A 746 -42.13 -13.49 -7.01
CA SER A 746 -41.81 -12.27 -6.26
C SER A 746 -43.05 -11.46 -5.94
N ILE A 747 -43.11 -10.93 -4.72
CA ILE A 747 -44.18 -10.04 -4.27
C ILE A 747 -43.77 -8.58 -4.51
N PRO A 748 -44.62 -7.72 -5.09
CA PRO A 748 -44.34 -6.29 -5.20
C PRO A 748 -44.06 -5.67 -3.83
N VAL A 749 -43.07 -4.79 -3.73
CA VAL A 749 -42.58 -4.22 -2.46
C VAL A 749 -43.69 -3.61 -1.59
N ASN A 750 -44.72 -2.99 -2.20
CA ASN A 750 -45.83 -2.41 -1.45
C ASN A 750 -46.78 -3.44 -0.82
N ASN A 751 -46.75 -4.68 -1.33
CA ASN A 751 -47.55 -5.81 -0.84
C ASN A 751 -46.71 -6.75 0.04
N MET A 752 -45.42 -6.48 0.19
CA MET A 752 -44.55 -7.22 1.09
C MET A 752 -44.86 -6.86 2.54
N TYR A 753 -44.52 -7.76 3.44
CA TYR A 753 -44.51 -7.48 4.87
C TYR A 753 -43.55 -6.32 5.20
N VAL A 754 -43.96 -5.43 6.09
CA VAL A 754 -43.21 -4.27 6.60
C VAL A 754 -41.80 -4.67 7.06
N ILE A 755 -41.62 -5.81 7.75
CA ILE A 755 -40.30 -6.31 8.17
C ILE A 755 -39.41 -6.65 6.96
N ASP A 756 -39.99 -7.21 5.90
CA ASP A 756 -39.25 -7.53 4.68
C ASP A 756 -38.90 -6.25 3.90
N GLN A 757 -39.82 -5.28 3.85
CA GLN A 757 -39.56 -3.95 3.30
C GLN A 757 -38.44 -3.24 4.08
N TYR A 758 -38.41 -3.37 5.40
CA TYR A 758 -37.37 -2.81 6.26
C TYR A 758 -35.99 -3.42 5.92
N MET A 759 -35.92 -4.73 5.69
CA MET A 759 -34.67 -5.34 5.24
C MET A 759 -34.21 -4.84 3.88
N LEU A 760 -35.13 -4.62 2.93
CA LEU A 760 -34.79 -4.02 1.64
C LEU A 760 -34.33 -2.55 1.78
N HIS A 761 -34.92 -1.81 2.71
CA HIS A 761 -34.48 -0.46 3.07
C HIS A 761 -33.01 -0.46 3.54
N LEU A 762 -32.68 -1.31 4.52
CA LEU A 762 -31.31 -1.43 5.03
C LEU A 762 -30.33 -1.92 3.95
N LEU A 763 -30.78 -2.82 3.07
CA LEU A 763 -29.99 -3.36 1.97
C LEU A 763 -29.63 -2.28 0.93
N GLN A 764 -30.56 -1.37 0.63
CA GLN A 764 -30.32 -0.24 -0.26
C GLN A 764 -29.22 0.69 0.30
N ASP A 765 -29.27 0.97 1.61
CA ASP A 765 -28.26 1.77 2.29
C ASP A 765 -26.89 1.09 2.28
N LEU A 766 -26.87 -0.23 2.54
CA LEU A 766 -25.66 -1.03 2.46
C LEU A 766 -25.03 -0.97 1.05
N ALA A 767 -25.83 -1.21 0.01
CA ALA A 767 -25.39 -1.18 -1.38
C ALA A 767 -24.77 0.17 -1.77
N THR A 768 -25.37 1.27 -1.31
CA THR A 768 -24.86 2.63 -1.51
C THR A 768 -23.50 2.81 -0.82
N LYS A 769 -23.43 2.49 0.48
CA LYS A 769 -22.21 2.62 1.29
C LYS A 769 -21.06 1.76 0.75
N ILE A 770 -21.34 0.53 0.32
CA ILE A 770 -20.36 -0.37 -0.30
C ILE A 770 -19.87 0.21 -1.64
N THR A 771 -20.79 0.65 -2.48
CA THR A 771 -20.45 1.22 -3.79
C THR A 771 -19.54 2.45 -3.64
N ASP A 772 -19.79 3.30 -2.65
CA ASP A 772 -18.96 4.47 -2.37
C ASP A 772 -17.60 4.12 -1.78
N SER A 773 -17.53 3.11 -0.89
CA SER A 773 -16.26 2.58 -0.39
C SER A 773 -15.35 2.04 -1.50
N TYR A 774 -15.91 1.33 -2.49
CA TYR A 774 -15.16 0.91 -3.67
C TYR A 774 -14.64 2.10 -4.51
N LYS A 775 -15.45 3.15 -4.73
CA LYS A 775 -15.00 4.37 -5.44
C LYS A 775 -13.83 5.08 -4.74
N GLN A 776 -13.75 4.92 -3.42
CA GLN A 776 -12.69 5.48 -2.58
C GLN A 776 -11.50 4.55 -2.40
N TYR A 777 -11.54 3.33 -2.96
CA TYR A 777 -10.54 2.28 -2.77
C TYR A 777 -10.36 1.86 -1.30
N ASP A 778 -11.37 2.10 -0.45
CA ASP A 778 -11.40 1.65 0.95
C ASP A 778 -12.12 0.30 1.04
N PHE A 779 -11.44 -0.75 0.58
CA PHE A 779 -11.96 -2.11 0.60
C PHE A 779 -12.12 -2.65 2.04
N GLY A 780 -11.34 -2.13 2.99
CA GLY A 780 -11.47 -2.49 4.40
C GLY A 780 -12.82 -2.05 4.98
N LYS A 781 -13.33 -0.88 4.56
CA LYS A 781 -14.67 -0.45 4.91
C LYS A 781 -15.76 -1.31 4.27
N VAL A 782 -15.57 -1.79 3.05
CA VAL A 782 -16.49 -2.78 2.44
C VAL A 782 -16.60 -4.03 3.32
N VAL A 783 -15.46 -4.59 3.72
CA VAL A 783 -15.41 -5.77 4.60
C VAL A 783 -16.12 -5.51 5.93
N ARG A 784 -15.86 -4.38 6.59
CA ARG A 784 -16.53 -4.02 7.87
C ARG A 784 -18.05 -3.87 7.71
N LEU A 785 -18.51 -3.24 6.64
CA LEU A 785 -19.94 -3.07 6.34
C LEU A 785 -20.62 -4.43 6.12
N LEU A 786 -20.02 -5.32 5.33
CA LEU A 786 -20.52 -6.67 5.10
C LEU A 786 -20.61 -7.46 6.40
N LYS A 787 -19.51 -7.49 7.19
CA LYS A 787 -19.43 -8.17 8.50
C LYS A 787 -20.54 -7.72 9.43
N ALA A 788 -20.73 -6.41 9.55
CA ALA A 788 -21.79 -5.84 10.37
C ALA A 788 -23.18 -6.30 9.88
N PHE A 789 -23.44 -6.21 8.58
CA PHE A 789 -24.75 -6.54 8.01
C PHE A 789 -25.12 -8.01 8.18
N TYR A 790 -24.28 -8.95 7.73
CA TYR A 790 -24.64 -10.37 7.82
C TYR A 790 -24.67 -10.90 9.25
N THR A 791 -23.91 -10.30 10.17
CA THR A 791 -23.91 -10.72 11.57
C THR A 791 -25.11 -10.13 12.32
N ARG A 792 -25.29 -8.81 12.25
CA ARG A 792 -26.29 -8.09 13.06
C ARG A 792 -27.67 -8.14 12.42
N GLU A 793 -27.80 -7.68 11.18
CA GLU A 793 -29.11 -7.54 10.52
C GLU A 793 -29.65 -8.89 10.05
N LEU A 794 -28.80 -9.77 9.51
CA LEU A 794 -29.25 -11.06 8.99
C LEU A 794 -29.25 -12.15 10.07
N SER A 795 -28.07 -12.59 10.50
CA SER A 795 -27.94 -13.79 11.33
C SER A 795 -28.61 -13.64 12.69
N ASN A 796 -28.38 -12.53 13.39
CA ASN A 796 -28.90 -12.33 14.75
C ASN A 796 -30.37 -11.91 14.74
N PHE A 797 -30.77 -11.06 13.79
CA PHE A 797 -32.10 -10.47 13.74
C PHE A 797 -33.02 -11.16 12.72
N TYR A 798 -32.87 -10.85 11.42
CA TYR A 798 -33.86 -11.20 10.40
C TYR A 798 -34.07 -12.72 10.27
N PHE A 799 -32.99 -13.51 10.19
CA PHE A 799 -33.08 -14.97 10.10
C PHE A 799 -33.67 -15.63 11.36
N SER A 800 -33.62 -14.97 12.51
CA SER A 800 -34.21 -15.50 13.74
C SER A 800 -35.72 -15.39 13.73
N ILE A 801 -36.26 -14.26 13.27
CA ILE A 801 -37.70 -13.95 13.31
C ILE A 801 -38.48 -14.59 12.15
N ILE A 802 -37.90 -14.71 10.96
CA ILE A 802 -38.63 -15.20 9.78
C ILE A 802 -38.69 -16.73 9.65
N LYS A 803 -37.96 -17.50 10.46
CA LYS A 803 -37.91 -18.98 10.35
C LYS A 803 -39.28 -19.62 10.47
N ASP A 804 -40.09 -19.13 11.41
CA ASP A 804 -41.43 -19.64 11.62
C ASP A 804 -42.28 -19.48 10.35
N ARG A 805 -42.21 -18.30 9.71
CA ARG A 805 -42.89 -18.02 8.44
C ARG A 805 -42.32 -18.85 7.28
N LEU A 806 -41.00 -18.88 7.11
CA LEU A 806 -40.34 -19.59 6.01
C LEU A 806 -40.63 -21.09 6.01
N TYR A 807 -40.68 -21.69 7.20
CA TYR A 807 -40.72 -23.13 7.37
C TYR A 807 -42.14 -23.68 7.55
N CYS A 808 -43.03 -22.91 8.19
CA CYS A 808 -44.32 -23.41 8.62
C CYS A 808 -45.49 -22.97 7.73
N GLU A 809 -45.37 -21.93 6.91
CA GLU A 809 -46.43 -21.59 5.95
C GLU A 809 -46.51 -22.57 4.77
N SER A 810 -47.60 -22.47 3.99
CA SER A 810 -47.70 -23.20 2.72
C SER A 810 -46.69 -22.69 1.70
N GLU A 811 -46.33 -23.53 0.73
CA GLU A 811 -45.25 -23.24 -0.23
C GLU A 811 -45.49 -21.94 -1.03
N ASN A 812 -46.75 -21.72 -1.42
CA ASN A 812 -47.20 -20.58 -2.22
C ASN A 812 -47.82 -19.45 -1.38
N ASP A 813 -47.71 -19.51 -0.05
CA ASP A 813 -48.28 -18.48 0.81
C ASP A 813 -47.65 -17.09 0.51
N PRO A 814 -48.44 -16.03 0.28
CA PRO A 814 -47.92 -14.69 0.01
C PRO A 814 -46.97 -14.17 1.11
N LYS A 815 -47.22 -14.51 2.38
CA LYS A 815 -46.36 -14.13 3.50
C LYS A 815 -44.98 -14.79 3.37
N ARG A 816 -44.95 -16.07 2.96
CA ARG A 816 -43.71 -16.80 2.67
C ARG A 816 -42.99 -16.24 1.44
N ARG A 817 -43.73 -15.92 0.37
CA ARG A 817 -43.16 -15.33 -0.86
C ARG A 817 -42.59 -13.94 -0.63
N SER A 818 -43.18 -13.15 0.28
CA SER A 818 -42.60 -11.88 0.74
C SER A 818 -41.19 -12.07 1.32
N CYS A 819 -41.00 -13.05 2.22
CA CYS A 819 -39.65 -13.39 2.71
C CYS A 819 -38.71 -13.80 1.58
N GLN A 820 -39.13 -14.73 0.72
CA GLN A 820 -38.26 -15.26 -0.33
C GLN A 820 -37.83 -14.17 -1.32
N THR A 821 -38.73 -13.21 -1.59
CA THR A 821 -38.41 -12.00 -2.38
C THR A 821 -37.27 -11.22 -1.73
N ALA A 822 -37.38 -10.89 -0.43
CA ALA A 822 -36.32 -10.19 0.29
C ALA A 822 -35.02 -11.00 0.36
N LEU A 823 -35.08 -12.31 0.62
CA LEU A 823 -33.89 -13.17 0.68
C LEU A 823 -33.18 -13.27 -0.68
N ALA A 824 -33.91 -13.30 -1.79
CA ALA A 824 -33.34 -13.30 -3.13
C ALA A 824 -32.59 -12.00 -3.43
N GLU A 825 -33.17 -10.85 -3.10
CA GLU A 825 -32.52 -9.54 -3.26
C GLU A 825 -31.29 -9.39 -2.35
N ILE A 826 -31.39 -9.82 -1.09
CA ILE A 826 -30.26 -9.85 -0.13
C ILE A 826 -29.12 -10.71 -0.68
N LEU A 827 -29.44 -11.89 -1.22
CA LEU A 827 -28.43 -12.79 -1.80
C LEU A 827 -27.71 -12.14 -2.98
N ASP A 828 -28.43 -11.54 -3.93
CA ASP A 828 -27.82 -10.88 -5.10
C ASP A 828 -26.91 -9.71 -4.68
N VAL A 829 -27.41 -8.82 -3.82
CA VAL A 829 -26.65 -7.65 -3.34
C VAL A 829 -25.40 -8.08 -2.58
N LEU A 830 -25.50 -9.08 -1.68
CA LEU A 830 -24.32 -9.57 -0.94
C LEU A 830 -23.28 -10.18 -1.86
N VAL A 831 -23.68 -11.08 -2.76
CA VAL A 831 -22.75 -11.77 -3.68
C VAL A 831 -22.01 -10.75 -4.55
N ARG A 832 -22.73 -9.79 -5.14
CA ARG A 832 -22.10 -8.74 -5.95
C ARG A 832 -21.21 -7.82 -5.13
N SER A 833 -21.56 -7.56 -3.86
CA SER A 833 -20.78 -6.72 -2.96
C SER A 833 -19.41 -7.30 -2.64
N PHE A 834 -19.28 -8.61 -2.42
CA PHE A 834 -17.98 -9.23 -2.13
C PHE A 834 -17.29 -9.81 -3.36
N ALA A 835 -17.96 -9.93 -4.52
CA ALA A 835 -17.40 -10.56 -5.71
C ALA A 835 -16.04 -10.03 -6.17
N PRO A 836 -15.75 -8.71 -6.16
CA PRO A 836 -14.41 -8.22 -6.48
C PRO A 836 -13.33 -8.71 -5.50
N ILE A 837 -13.69 -8.96 -4.23
CA ILE A 837 -12.78 -9.39 -3.16
C ILE A 837 -12.63 -10.91 -3.17
N LEU A 838 -13.74 -11.67 -3.20
CA LEU A 838 -13.78 -13.14 -3.14
C LEU A 838 -14.33 -13.73 -4.45
N PRO A 839 -13.56 -13.70 -5.54
CA PRO A 839 -14.07 -14.11 -6.85
C PRO A 839 -14.42 -15.60 -6.91
N HIS A 840 -13.73 -16.46 -6.15
CA HIS A 840 -14.00 -17.90 -6.16
C HIS A 840 -15.32 -18.20 -5.44
N LEU A 841 -15.49 -17.70 -4.21
CA LEU A 841 -16.72 -17.86 -3.45
C LEU A 841 -17.92 -17.25 -4.19
N ALA A 842 -17.75 -16.09 -4.83
CA ALA A 842 -18.84 -15.44 -5.54
C ALA A 842 -19.33 -16.28 -6.73
N GLU A 843 -18.41 -16.81 -7.53
CA GLU A 843 -18.74 -17.71 -8.63
C GLU A 843 -19.35 -19.02 -8.12
N GLU A 844 -18.79 -19.62 -7.05
CA GLU A 844 -19.34 -20.83 -6.43
C GLU A 844 -20.80 -20.63 -6.01
N VAL A 845 -21.10 -19.52 -5.32
CA VAL A 845 -22.48 -19.19 -4.91
C VAL A 845 -23.36 -19.03 -6.14
N PHE A 846 -22.89 -18.32 -7.17
CA PHE A 846 -23.64 -18.09 -8.41
C PHE A 846 -24.02 -19.40 -9.11
N GLN A 847 -23.16 -20.43 -9.07
CA GLN A 847 -23.47 -21.77 -9.59
C GLN A 847 -24.63 -22.45 -8.86
N HIS A 848 -24.89 -22.06 -7.60
CA HIS A 848 -25.89 -22.66 -6.72
C HIS A 848 -27.20 -21.87 -6.66
N ILE A 849 -27.30 -20.70 -7.30
CA ILE A 849 -28.55 -19.93 -7.33
C ILE A 849 -29.54 -20.62 -8.29
N PRO A 850 -30.72 -21.05 -7.81
CA PRO A 850 -31.57 -21.98 -8.56
C PRO A 850 -32.26 -21.35 -9.79
N TYR A 851 -32.43 -20.03 -9.79
CA TYR A 851 -33.18 -19.30 -10.82
C TYR A 851 -32.28 -18.53 -11.81
N ILE A 852 -30.96 -18.63 -11.71
CA ILE A 852 -30.05 -17.94 -12.64
C ILE A 852 -29.97 -18.68 -13.97
N LYS A 853 -30.29 -17.96 -15.05
CA LYS A 853 -30.15 -18.39 -16.45
C LYS A 853 -28.69 -18.27 -16.90
N GLU A 854 -28.32 -19.03 -17.93
CA GLU A 854 -26.97 -18.98 -18.51
C GLU A 854 -26.67 -17.62 -19.17
N PRO A 855 -25.41 -17.11 -19.14
CA PRO A 855 -24.25 -17.71 -18.48
C PRO A 855 -24.25 -17.51 -16.96
N LYS A 856 -24.05 -18.59 -16.20
CA LYS A 856 -23.89 -18.55 -14.74
C LYS A 856 -22.54 -17.95 -14.35
N SER A 857 -22.41 -16.62 -14.39
CA SER A 857 -21.24 -15.92 -13.83
C SER A 857 -21.61 -14.56 -13.27
N VAL A 858 -21.19 -14.29 -12.02
CA VAL A 858 -21.42 -13.00 -11.37
C VAL A 858 -20.75 -11.86 -12.13
N PHE A 859 -19.58 -12.11 -12.71
CA PHE A 859 -18.81 -11.11 -13.44
C PHE A 859 -19.40 -10.76 -14.82
N ARG A 860 -20.30 -11.60 -15.34
CA ARG A 860 -21.00 -11.38 -16.61
C ARG A 860 -22.37 -10.72 -16.47
N THR A 861 -22.85 -10.52 -15.24
CA THR A 861 -24.20 -10.01 -14.96
C THR A 861 -24.23 -8.60 -14.36
N GLY A 862 -23.07 -8.00 -14.05
CA GLY A 862 -22.95 -6.58 -13.68
C GLY A 862 -22.84 -6.29 -12.18
N TRP A 863 -22.87 -5.00 -11.83
CA TRP A 863 -22.79 -4.52 -10.44
C TRP A 863 -24.14 -4.62 -9.72
N ILE A 864 -24.13 -4.31 -8.42
CA ILE A 864 -25.32 -4.21 -7.58
C ILE A 864 -26.36 -3.30 -8.24
N SER A 865 -27.59 -3.81 -8.35
CA SER A 865 -28.76 -3.06 -8.78
C SER A 865 -29.75 -3.00 -7.62
N THR A 866 -30.09 -1.79 -7.17
CA THR A 866 -31.10 -1.59 -6.13
C THR A 866 -32.25 -0.75 -6.66
N SER A 867 -33.46 -1.00 -6.17
CA SER A 867 -34.63 -0.20 -6.52
C SER A 867 -34.79 0.96 -5.55
N SER A 868 -35.11 2.15 -6.08
CA SER A 868 -35.40 3.32 -5.25
C SER A 868 -36.63 3.13 -4.37
N ILE A 869 -37.55 2.23 -4.75
CA ILE A 869 -38.75 1.90 -3.96
C ILE A 869 -38.44 1.23 -2.62
N TRP A 870 -37.23 0.68 -2.45
CA TRP A 870 -36.80 0.06 -1.21
C TRP A 870 -36.55 1.09 -0.10
N LYS A 871 -36.19 2.33 -0.47
CA LYS A 871 -35.95 3.38 0.52
C LYS A 871 -37.30 3.97 0.95
N LYS A 872 -37.80 3.49 2.08
CA LYS A 872 -39.02 3.98 2.74
C LYS A 872 -38.71 4.48 4.15
N PRO A 873 -38.66 5.80 4.37
CA PRO A 873 -38.63 6.38 5.72
C PRO A 873 -39.85 5.92 6.53
N GLY A 874 -39.72 5.79 7.86
CA GLY A 874 -40.81 5.29 8.73
C GLY A 874 -40.74 3.80 9.07
N LEU A 875 -40.03 3.00 8.26
CA LEU A 875 -39.87 1.56 8.53
C LEU A 875 -38.91 1.30 9.69
N GLU A 876 -37.91 2.15 9.89
CA GLU A 876 -36.96 2.03 10.99
C GLU A 876 -37.69 2.19 12.32
N GLU A 877 -38.54 3.22 12.44
CA GLU A 877 -39.33 3.51 13.62
C GLU A 877 -40.32 2.39 13.95
N ALA A 878 -40.95 1.78 12.94
CA ALA A 878 -41.85 0.65 13.13
C ALA A 878 -41.12 -0.57 13.72
N VAL A 879 -39.98 -0.94 13.16
CA VAL A 879 -39.26 -2.14 13.58
C VAL A 879 -38.49 -1.89 14.88
N GLU A 880 -37.89 -0.71 15.05
CA GLU A 880 -37.11 -0.36 16.25
C GLU A 880 -38.00 -0.20 17.48
N SER A 881 -39.19 0.40 17.36
CA SER A 881 -40.14 0.49 18.47
C SER A 881 -40.62 -0.88 18.95
N ALA A 882 -40.97 -1.77 18.02
CA ALA A 882 -41.30 -3.15 18.34
C ALA A 882 -40.11 -3.90 18.96
N CYS A 883 -38.88 -3.66 18.50
CA CYS A 883 -37.67 -4.23 19.10
C CYS A 883 -37.42 -3.70 20.52
N ALA A 884 -37.66 -2.42 20.80
CA ALA A 884 -37.54 -1.85 22.14
C ALA A 884 -38.53 -2.49 23.12
N MET A 885 -39.77 -2.72 22.67
CA MET A 885 -40.80 -3.45 23.43
C MET A 885 -40.37 -4.90 23.67
N ARG A 886 -39.87 -5.58 22.63
CA ARG A 886 -39.34 -6.94 22.72
C ARG A 886 -38.20 -7.05 23.71
N ASP A 887 -37.22 -6.15 23.65
CA ASP A 887 -36.03 -6.24 24.49
C ASP A 887 -36.38 -6.02 25.97
N SER A 888 -37.38 -5.17 26.25
CA SER A 888 -37.98 -5.02 27.59
C SER A 888 -38.62 -6.34 28.06
N PHE A 889 -39.44 -6.95 27.20
CA PHE A 889 -40.07 -8.26 27.46
C PHE A 889 -39.04 -9.38 27.70
N LEU A 890 -38.06 -9.54 26.81
CA LEU A 890 -37.03 -10.57 26.93
C LEU A 890 -36.17 -10.38 28.18
N GLY A 891 -35.99 -9.15 28.65
CA GLY A 891 -35.29 -8.84 29.89
C GLY A 891 -36.07 -9.18 31.15
N SER A 892 -37.40 -9.33 31.08
CA SER A 892 -38.26 -9.54 32.25
C SER A 892 -38.56 -11.00 32.55
N ILE A 893 -38.41 -11.91 31.58
CA ILE A 893 -38.82 -13.32 31.73
C ILE A 893 -37.73 -14.21 32.33
N PRO A 894 -38.08 -15.16 33.23
CA PRO A 894 -37.17 -16.21 33.67
C PRO A 894 -37.02 -17.28 32.58
N GLY A 895 -35.79 -17.53 32.13
CA GLY A 895 -35.50 -18.45 31.02
C GLY A 895 -35.31 -17.71 29.68
N LYS A 896 -34.97 -18.46 28.61
CA LYS A 896 -34.69 -17.88 27.28
C LYS A 896 -35.73 -18.22 26.20
N ASN A 897 -36.88 -18.81 26.59
CA ASN A 897 -37.89 -19.23 25.62
C ASN A 897 -39.08 -18.26 25.59
N ALA A 898 -38.97 -17.22 24.77
CA ALA A 898 -40.02 -16.21 24.60
C ALA A 898 -41.36 -16.80 24.11
N ALA A 899 -41.32 -17.94 23.40
CA ALA A 899 -42.51 -18.58 22.85
C ALA A 899 -43.44 -19.19 23.90
N GLU A 900 -43.04 -19.25 25.18
CA GLU A 900 -43.87 -19.68 26.32
C GLU A 900 -44.70 -18.55 26.92
N TYR A 901 -44.58 -17.33 26.37
CA TYR A 901 -45.25 -16.16 26.91
C TYR A 901 -46.11 -15.47 25.86
N GLU A 902 -47.22 -14.93 26.32
CA GLU A 902 -48.11 -14.01 25.60
C GLU A 902 -47.77 -12.59 26.02
N VAL A 903 -47.83 -11.65 25.07
CA VAL A 903 -47.51 -10.24 25.32
C VAL A 903 -48.68 -9.34 24.95
N VAL A 904 -49.10 -8.49 25.89
CA VAL A 904 -50.11 -7.44 25.65
C VAL A 904 -49.40 -6.10 25.60
N ILE A 905 -49.45 -5.44 24.46
CA ILE A 905 -48.85 -4.15 24.19
C ILE A 905 -49.96 -3.10 24.25
N VAL A 906 -49.85 -2.16 25.17
CA VAL A 906 -50.80 -1.07 25.35
C VAL A 906 -50.14 0.25 24.97
N ILE A 907 -50.70 0.94 23.99
CA ILE A 907 -50.20 2.21 23.47
C ILE A 907 -51.41 3.13 23.29
N GLU A 908 -51.33 4.36 23.79
CA GLU A 908 -52.42 5.33 23.60
C GLU A 908 -52.57 5.70 22.11
N PRO A 909 -53.79 6.01 21.62
CA PRO A 909 -54.00 6.44 20.23
C PRO A 909 -53.11 7.63 19.88
N GLY A 910 -52.32 7.47 18.82
CA GLY A 910 -51.32 8.43 18.37
C GLY A 910 -50.38 7.80 17.36
N LEU A 911 -49.30 8.51 17.02
CA LEU A 911 -48.39 8.11 15.93
C LEU A 911 -47.73 6.75 16.20
N LEU A 912 -47.33 6.45 17.45
CA LEU A 912 -46.76 5.15 17.81
C LEU A 912 -47.78 4.01 17.62
N PHE A 913 -49.06 4.25 17.94
CA PHE A 913 -50.10 3.24 17.77
C PHE A 913 -50.31 2.94 16.28
N GLU A 914 -50.44 3.98 15.44
CA GLU A 914 -50.57 3.83 13.98
C GLU A 914 -49.38 3.07 13.38
N ILE A 915 -48.16 3.37 13.86
CA ILE A 915 -46.94 2.69 13.41
C ILE A 915 -46.96 1.19 13.77
N ILE A 916 -47.35 0.83 14.99
CA ILE A 916 -47.40 -0.57 15.43
C ILE A 916 -48.58 -1.31 14.80
N GLU A 917 -49.70 -0.63 14.52
CA GLU A 917 -50.85 -1.18 13.81
C GLU A 917 -50.49 -1.64 12.38
N MET A 918 -49.50 -1.01 11.73
CA MET A 918 -48.96 -1.51 10.45
C MET A 918 -48.34 -2.91 10.55
N LEU A 919 -47.84 -3.29 11.72
CA LEU A 919 -47.26 -4.61 11.98
C LEU A 919 -48.32 -5.65 12.40
N GLN A 920 -49.44 -5.18 12.95
CA GLN A 920 -50.55 -6.00 13.39
C GLN A 920 -51.84 -5.18 13.42
N ALA A 921 -52.71 -5.39 12.42
CA ALA A 921 -54.01 -4.72 12.35
C ALA A 921 -55.05 -5.40 13.25
N GLU A 922 -54.95 -6.72 13.45
CA GLU A 922 -55.83 -7.43 14.38
C GLU A 922 -55.47 -7.16 15.85
N GLU A 923 -56.47 -7.12 16.73
CA GLU A 923 -56.24 -6.91 18.17
C GLU A 923 -55.30 -7.99 18.75
N THR A 924 -55.48 -9.26 18.38
CA THR A 924 -54.69 -10.38 18.89
C THR A 924 -54.23 -11.28 17.75
N SER A 925 -52.94 -11.64 17.72
CA SER A 925 -52.36 -12.50 16.69
C SER A 925 -51.23 -13.39 17.19
N SER A 926 -51.13 -14.58 16.60
CA SER A 926 -49.97 -15.48 16.75
C SER A 926 -49.13 -15.59 15.46
N THR A 927 -49.48 -14.81 14.43
CA THR A 927 -48.86 -14.85 13.09
C THR A 927 -48.63 -13.48 12.45
N SER A 928 -48.95 -12.40 13.16
CA SER A 928 -48.67 -11.03 12.71
C SER A 928 -47.17 -10.74 12.69
N GLN A 929 -46.80 -9.65 12.03
CA GLN A 929 -45.40 -9.19 12.00
C GLN A 929 -44.94 -8.74 13.38
N LEU A 930 -45.84 -8.12 14.15
CA LEU A 930 -45.58 -7.77 15.54
C LEU A 930 -45.27 -9.02 16.37
N ASN A 931 -46.05 -10.10 16.23
CA ASN A 931 -45.79 -11.35 16.93
C ASN A 931 -44.45 -11.97 16.55
N GLU A 932 -44.10 -11.96 15.25
CA GLU A 932 -42.80 -12.44 14.78
C GLU A 932 -41.64 -11.67 15.40
N LEU A 933 -41.75 -10.34 15.49
CA LEU A 933 -40.74 -9.49 16.13
C LEU A 933 -40.63 -9.81 17.62
N MET A 934 -41.75 -9.95 18.31
CA MET A 934 -41.78 -10.27 19.74
C MET A 934 -41.28 -11.68 20.04
N MET A 935 -41.36 -12.61 19.09
CA MET A 935 -41.03 -14.05 19.25
C MET A 935 -41.84 -14.74 20.36
N ALA A 936 -43.01 -14.18 20.68
CA ALA A 936 -43.96 -14.64 21.70
C ALA A 936 -44.92 -15.70 21.13
N SER A 937 -45.67 -16.43 21.98
CA SER A 937 -46.74 -17.32 21.50
C SER A 937 -47.87 -16.53 20.82
N GLN A 938 -48.21 -15.38 21.38
CA GLN A 938 -49.26 -14.47 20.92
C GLN A 938 -48.92 -13.03 21.31
N SER A 939 -49.31 -12.07 20.48
CA SER A 939 -49.27 -10.64 20.80
C SER A 939 -50.65 -10.00 20.69
N THR A 940 -51.00 -9.17 21.67
CA THR A 940 -52.23 -8.39 21.70
C THR A 940 -51.89 -6.90 21.71
N LEU A 941 -52.51 -6.10 20.83
CA LEU A 941 -52.32 -4.66 20.72
C LEU A 941 -53.59 -3.94 21.18
N LEU A 942 -53.50 -3.12 22.23
CA LEU A 942 -54.63 -2.39 22.81
C LEU A 942 -54.38 -0.89 22.85
N ALA A 943 -55.42 -0.11 22.59
CA ALA A 943 -55.40 1.35 22.72
C ALA A 943 -55.50 1.84 24.18
N GLN A 944 -55.95 0.97 25.10
CA GLN A 944 -56.19 1.28 26.50
C GLN A 944 -55.91 0.05 27.37
N ASP A 945 -55.68 0.27 28.68
CA ASP A 945 -55.43 -0.82 29.62
C ASP A 945 -56.59 -1.84 29.63
N PRO A 946 -56.28 -3.15 29.72
CA PRO A 946 -57.31 -4.19 29.81
C PRO A 946 -58.16 -4.00 31.08
N ARG A 947 -59.48 -4.19 30.95
CA ARG A 947 -60.46 -4.00 32.04
C ARG A 947 -60.31 -5.03 33.16
N GLU A 948 -59.87 -6.23 32.84
CA GLU A 948 -59.57 -7.32 33.78
C GLU A 948 -58.05 -7.48 33.90
N ARG A 949 -57.55 -7.46 35.14
CA ARG A 949 -56.12 -7.61 35.44
C ARG A 949 -55.86 -9.03 35.96
N THR A 950 -55.01 -9.77 35.25
CA THR A 950 -54.47 -11.04 35.74
C THR A 950 -53.41 -10.76 36.82
N ALA A 951 -53.54 -11.37 38.00
CA ALA A 951 -52.66 -11.12 39.15
C ALA A 951 -51.18 -11.51 38.92
N ASP A 952 -50.90 -12.34 37.91
CA ASP A 952 -49.59 -12.97 37.67
C ASP A 952 -48.79 -12.34 36.50
N GLY A 953 -49.25 -11.23 35.92
CA GLY A 953 -48.60 -10.58 34.78
C GLY A 953 -47.50 -9.60 35.15
N ILE A 954 -46.36 -9.64 34.44
CA ILE A 954 -45.28 -8.66 34.62
C ILE A 954 -45.59 -7.42 33.78
N GLU A 955 -45.74 -6.27 34.43
CA GLU A 955 -45.98 -4.98 33.77
C GLU A 955 -44.67 -4.21 33.58
N LEU A 956 -44.40 -3.83 32.33
CA LEU A 956 -43.23 -3.06 31.91
C LEU A 956 -43.73 -1.77 31.26
N LYS A 957 -43.07 -0.65 31.57
CA LYS A 957 -43.38 0.65 30.97
C LYS A 957 -42.13 1.21 30.32
N GLY A 958 -42.31 1.85 29.16
CA GLY A 958 -41.24 2.52 28.44
C GLY A 958 -41.76 3.72 27.65
N THR A 959 -40.82 4.48 27.10
CA THR A 959 -41.11 5.52 26.10
C THR A 959 -40.30 5.22 24.85
N PHE A 960 -40.83 5.61 23.70
CA PHE A 960 -40.13 5.53 22.43
C PHE A 960 -40.17 6.89 21.75
N LEU A 961 -39.00 7.35 21.28
CA LEU A 961 -38.88 8.58 20.52
C LEU A 961 -39.04 8.27 19.03
N ILE A 962 -40.16 8.69 18.45
CA ILE A 962 -40.43 8.64 17.02
C ILE A 962 -39.70 9.82 16.36
N ASN A 963 -38.96 9.54 15.29
CA ASN A 963 -38.12 10.55 14.62
C ASN A 963 -38.20 10.43 13.09
N LEU A 964 -39.32 10.86 12.51
CA LEU A 964 -39.57 10.74 11.07
C LEU A 964 -38.97 11.93 10.30
N GLU A 965 -38.90 11.77 8.97
CA GLU A 965 -38.54 12.82 8.01
C GLU A 965 -37.19 13.51 8.29
N GLY A 966 -36.21 12.78 8.85
CA GLY A 966 -34.89 13.34 9.13
C GLY A 966 -34.86 14.30 10.33
N GLY A 967 -35.90 14.29 11.16
CA GLY A 967 -35.98 15.09 12.38
C GLY A 967 -37.08 16.14 12.38
N ASP A 968 -37.83 16.27 11.30
CA ASP A 968 -38.93 17.24 11.18
C ASP A 968 -40.14 16.85 12.04
N ILE A 969 -40.35 15.55 12.26
CA ILE A 969 -41.36 15.03 13.18
C ILE A 969 -40.65 14.31 14.32
N ARG A 970 -40.81 14.83 15.54
CA ARG A 970 -40.27 14.26 16.77
C ARG A 970 -41.35 14.18 17.84
N GLU A 971 -41.71 12.96 18.21
CA GLU A 971 -42.74 12.69 19.21
C GLU A 971 -42.24 11.60 20.17
N GLU A 972 -42.31 11.86 21.47
CA GLU A 972 -42.07 10.82 22.48
C GLU A 972 -43.41 10.26 22.93
N SER A 973 -43.62 8.96 22.70
CA SER A 973 -44.86 8.27 23.06
C SER A 973 -44.56 7.18 24.09
N SER A 974 -45.43 7.05 25.08
CA SER A 974 -45.32 6.00 26.11
C SER A 974 -45.98 4.71 25.67
N TYR A 975 -45.44 3.59 26.13
CA TYR A 975 -46.01 2.27 25.90
C TYR A 975 -45.92 1.42 27.18
N LYS A 976 -46.78 0.41 27.24
CA LYS A 976 -46.78 -0.61 28.29
C LYS A 976 -46.75 -1.99 27.66
N VAL A 977 -45.94 -2.89 28.21
CA VAL A 977 -45.90 -4.31 27.84
C VAL A 977 -46.28 -5.14 29.06
N ILE A 978 -47.33 -5.92 28.95
CA ILE A 978 -47.79 -6.86 29.97
C ILE A 978 -47.42 -8.27 29.49
N VAL A 979 -46.67 -9.00 30.30
CA VAL A 979 -46.12 -10.31 29.95
C VAL A 979 -46.80 -11.40 30.78
N LEU A 980 -47.34 -12.41 30.13
CA LEU A 980 -48.12 -13.49 30.74
C LEU A 980 -47.59 -14.86 30.29
N PRO A 981 -47.42 -15.85 31.18
CA PRO A 981 -47.20 -17.23 30.74
C PRO A 981 -48.39 -17.71 29.92
N THR A 982 -48.13 -18.36 28.79
CA THR A 982 -49.22 -18.91 27.97
C THR A 982 -49.85 -20.13 28.64
N THR A 983 -51.16 -20.29 28.46
CA THR A 983 -51.90 -21.50 28.88
C THR A 983 -52.02 -22.54 27.76
N LYS A 984 -51.48 -22.22 26.58
CA LYS A 984 -51.51 -23.10 25.40
C LYS A 984 -50.35 -24.07 25.40
N GLU A 985 -50.57 -25.20 24.74
CA GLU A 985 -49.56 -26.24 24.61
C GLU A 985 -48.71 -26.06 23.36
N LYS A 986 -47.51 -26.65 23.38
CA LYS A 986 -46.57 -26.62 22.27
C LYS A 986 -47.11 -27.41 21.07
N CYS A 987 -47.28 -26.74 19.93
CA CYS A 987 -47.65 -27.38 18.67
C CYS A 987 -46.52 -28.30 18.18
N PRO A 988 -46.77 -29.58 17.82
CA PRO A 988 -45.74 -30.53 17.42
C PRO A 988 -45.13 -30.24 16.04
N ARG A 989 -45.73 -29.33 15.23
CA ARG A 989 -45.22 -28.92 13.90
C ARG A 989 -44.39 -27.62 13.95
N CYS A 990 -44.99 -26.49 14.33
CA CYS A 990 -44.29 -25.19 14.34
C CYS A 990 -43.56 -24.88 15.66
N TRP A 991 -43.80 -25.68 16.71
CA TRP A 991 -43.22 -25.50 18.05
C TRP A 991 -43.58 -24.21 18.78
N LYS A 992 -44.54 -23.41 18.27
CA LYS A 992 -45.20 -22.34 19.04
C LYS A 992 -46.21 -22.92 20.04
N TYR A 993 -46.33 -22.27 21.20
CA TYR A 993 -47.31 -22.61 22.23
C TYR A 993 -48.67 -22.01 21.87
N THR A 994 -49.38 -22.66 20.95
CA THR A 994 -50.65 -22.18 20.38
C THR A 994 -51.65 -23.32 20.17
N ALA A 995 -51.30 -24.55 20.54
CA ALA A 995 -52.17 -25.71 20.43
C ALA A 995 -53.04 -25.84 21.69
N GLU A 996 -54.17 -26.53 21.55
CA GLU A 996 -55.05 -26.83 22.70
C GLU A 996 -54.49 -27.98 23.54
N SER A 997 -53.73 -28.89 22.93
CA SER A 997 -53.05 -29.99 23.62
C SER A 997 -51.71 -30.31 22.95
N SER A 998 -50.81 -30.95 23.68
CA SER A 998 -49.44 -31.29 23.21
C SER A 998 -49.39 -32.28 22.04
N ASP A 999 -50.49 -32.98 21.76
CA ASP A 999 -50.62 -33.96 20.67
C ASP A 999 -51.35 -33.42 19.43
N THR A 1000 -51.89 -32.21 19.49
CA THR A 1000 -52.69 -31.62 18.39
C THR A 1000 -51.95 -30.50 17.68
N LEU A 1001 -52.25 -30.33 16.38
CA LEU A 1001 -51.73 -29.19 15.61
C LEU A 1001 -52.46 -27.91 16.04
N CYS A 1002 -51.75 -26.78 16.10
CA CYS A 1002 -52.40 -25.48 16.22
C CYS A 1002 -53.21 -25.17 14.94
N PRO A 1003 -54.21 -24.27 14.99
CA PRO A 1003 -55.11 -24.00 13.86
C PRO A 1003 -54.38 -23.72 12.54
N ARG A 1004 -53.36 -22.84 12.56
CA ARG A 1004 -52.50 -22.54 11.41
C ARG A 1004 -51.84 -23.79 10.83
N CYS A 1005 -51.25 -24.64 11.68
CA CYS A 1005 -50.58 -25.84 11.21
C CYS A 1005 -51.55 -26.90 10.69
N ALA A 1006 -52.75 -26.99 11.27
CA ALA A 1006 -53.80 -27.88 10.81
C ALA A 1006 -54.26 -27.50 9.39
N GLU A 1007 -54.41 -26.21 9.11
CA GLU A 1007 -54.75 -25.69 7.78
C GLU A 1007 -53.66 -26.02 6.74
N VAL A 1008 -52.39 -25.74 7.06
CA VAL A 1008 -51.27 -26.01 6.13
C VAL A 1008 -51.11 -27.50 5.83
N VAL A 1009 -51.35 -28.37 6.81
CA VAL A 1009 -51.27 -29.83 6.63
C VAL A 1009 -52.51 -30.37 5.93
N GLY A 1010 -53.70 -29.84 6.23
CA GLY A 1010 -54.96 -30.27 5.62
C GLY A 1010 -55.19 -29.77 4.19
N GLY A 1011 -54.45 -28.74 3.76
CA GLY A 1011 -54.41 -28.25 2.38
C GLY A 1011 -53.39 -28.96 1.46
N LYS A 1012 -52.60 -29.89 2.01
CA LYS A 1012 -51.78 -30.85 1.24
C LYS A 1012 -52.56 -32.15 1.05
#